data_AF-A0A4U1IWG5-F1
#
_entry.id   AF-A0A4U1IWG5-F1
#
_cell.length_a   1.000
_cell.length_b   1.000
_cell.length_c   1.000
_cell.angle_alpha   90.00
_cell.angle_beta   90.00
_cell.angle_gamma   90.00
#
_symmetry.space_group_name_H-M   'P 1'
#
loop_
_entity.id
_entity.type
_entity.pdbx_description
1 polymer ?
#
loop_
_entity_poly.entity_id
_entity_poly.type
_entity_poly.pdbx_seq_one_letter_code
_entity_poly.pdbx_strand_id
1 'polypeptide(L)'
;MSLYELSIDDAHLREAERLTSLEGRGFPTLVTRWESRLFDQPWSTTLVLDYTIPLPPLPASQSFIEVRIAAYVGGAPTKFLYFGTEMNASVPRIGPEMENQIGWTKQYQEYRLDEHTSPVPYLKLIQTTPRIYGAGAQDYYSPAIKVERYDGAASSDHLADLFPTVVANLPCVKGHLLTDPSAGLWNGARYVGQTAIAILRQGKVVGIHKRIGRTDKDAVPPEVKRRDPKHDVLKEWVSIDLGSSTTVVALRGDRSAPELVRIGATSAPVVSADYENPSEISFEQLGRTLKAWRDRVILPMTRWGEVTIGHAARTARKRGGEESISLGASTLTHLPMLRERVDRKEKISLRGRGDPETQETLKKPAPPIIDEDGIGAHDPFDPIELYAYYIGLHVNHRTRGIHTRYLVAMPSGWNEDRRKSALVAVRRGLFRSLPAGMMEFHDMDMLNVVDAGPAAIPFAAFAFRAFAVQPKPDPVPFVAIDAGASETGVVFGLFRNAKPDEQMEGGHERMIEYLEPTSIPWFGGERLLHRLAYRIYVAAEASVGAARVPFDRPSEETPVGALEHLLVASPEGRANAEVLKDAIRPLLEGGDARLPKSIKLATLDGPFFDLPLEVDRQAIAAEIDGWFSEAVEEVRVGLEKALEKIGRDPDPYDGLRVMLGGRMSMHPALLDKLTATLPKNVKIHRFIEPDRLNLGAPTVKTACALGALAMRFERIGASVRAEKRDAFKYRVGRNRHGQLADVLDPSVEYDVWREVGACTKPNVEVLYMRAEDDGEVAADDPRVEIAICKLGATAVGQRIYMRAVGPIRVEVSVGPPGGEPAAGAPVWWIDLKENLARPKA
;
A
#
# COMPACT_ATOMS: atom_id res chain seq x y z
N MET A 1 6.18 55.03 -50.24
CA MET A 1 6.08 53.60 -49.90
C MET A 1 5.66 53.52 -48.45
N SER A 2 4.42 53.07 -48.21
CA SER A 2 3.86 52.88 -46.88
C SER A 2 4.58 51.73 -46.19
N LEU A 3 5.52 52.11 -45.34
CA LEU A 3 6.20 51.30 -44.35
C LEU A 3 5.19 50.45 -43.58
N TYR A 4 5.31 49.14 -43.66
CA TYR A 4 4.66 48.25 -42.72
C TYR A 4 5.36 48.43 -41.37
N GLU A 5 4.83 49.30 -40.51
CA GLU A 5 5.25 49.38 -39.10
C GLU A 5 4.76 48.11 -38.39
N LEU A 6 5.65 47.12 -38.31
CA LEU A 6 5.55 46.07 -37.30
C LEU A 6 6.08 46.69 -36.00
N SER A 7 5.17 47.25 -35.19
CA SER A 7 5.50 47.81 -33.87
C SER A 7 4.83 47.03 -32.72
N ILE A 8 5.61 46.78 -31.66
CA ILE A 8 5.24 46.47 -30.31
C ILE A 8 4.87 47.85 -29.81
N ASP A 9 3.57 48.07 -29.75
CA ASP A 9 2.96 49.33 -29.33
C ASP A 9 3.75 49.94 -28.16
N ASP A 10 4.18 51.20 -28.33
CA ASP A 10 4.99 52.01 -27.40
C ASP A 10 4.52 51.95 -25.94
N ALA A 11 3.22 51.70 -25.71
CA ALA A 11 2.68 51.50 -24.38
C ALA A 11 3.28 50.27 -23.67
N HIS A 12 3.58 49.19 -24.40
CA HIS A 12 4.14 47.95 -23.88
C HIS A 12 5.65 48.04 -23.64
N LEU A 13 6.36 48.83 -24.47
CA LEU A 13 7.76 49.14 -24.23
C LEU A 13 7.93 49.96 -22.94
N ARG A 14 7.13 51.02 -22.78
CA ARG A 14 7.13 51.82 -21.54
C ARG A 14 6.75 51.00 -20.30
N GLU A 15 5.82 50.05 -20.45
CA GLU A 15 5.49 49.13 -19.37
C GLU A 15 6.64 48.16 -19.06
N ALA A 16 7.35 47.67 -20.07
CA ALA A 16 8.55 46.85 -19.88
C ALA A 16 9.68 47.61 -19.15
N GLU A 17 9.92 48.86 -19.52
CA GLU A 17 10.85 49.78 -18.84
C GLU A 17 10.45 50.01 -17.37
N ARG A 18 9.14 50.10 -17.09
CA ARG A 18 8.60 50.23 -15.72
C ARG A 18 8.77 48.96 -14.89
N LEU A 19 8.55 47.79 -15.49
CA LEU A 19 8.61 46.48 -14.82
C LEU A 19 10.05 46.06 -14.45
N THR A 20 11.03 46.50 -15.23
CA THR A 20 12.44 46.14 -15.02
C THR A 20 13.25 47.42 -14.94
N SER A 21 13.61 47.89 -13.73
CA SER A 21 14.52 49.03 -13.58
C SER A 21 15.74 48.83 -14.49
N LEU A 22 15.87 49.69 -15.50
CA LEU A 22 16.91 49.62 -16.55
C LEU A 22 18.21 50.30 -16.11
N GLU A 23 18.22 50.92 -14.93
CA GLU A 23 19.36 51.64 -14.39
C GLU A 23 20.52 50.66 -14.09
N GLY A 24 21.68 50.86 -14.73
CA GLY A 24 22.89 50.06 -14.50
C GLY A 24 23.04 48.78 -15.33
N ARG A 25 22.16 48.49 -16.30
CA ARG A 25 22.33 47.33 -17.20
C ARG A 25 23.25 47.64 -18.38
N GLY A 26 24.28 46.82 -18.58
CA GLY A 26 25.31 47.01 -19.62
C GLY A 26 25.03 46.35 -20.98
N PHE A 27 23.82 45.84 -21.20
CA PHE A 27 23.49 44.91 -22.30
C PHE A 27 22.07 45.11 -22.85
N PRO A 28 21.78 44.73 -24.12
CA PRO A 28 20.46 44.92 -24.74
C PRO A 28 19.36 44.16 -23.99
N THR A 29 18.31 44.87 -23.57
CA THR A 29 17.10 44.28 -23.00
C THR A 29 16.17 43.80 -24.12
N LEU A 30 15.71 42.55 -24.04
CA LEU A 30 14.74 41.99 -24.97
C LEU A 30 13.35 42.03 -24.34
N VAL A 31 12.42 42.67 -25.03
CA VAL A 31 11.00 42.62 -24.73
C VAL A 31 10.38 41.67 -25.74
N THR A 32 9.80 40.57 -25.28
CA THR A 32 9.08 39.64 -26.15
C THR A 32 7.60 39.66 -25.87
N ARG A 33 6.80 39.54 -26.94
CA ARG A 33 5.35 39.57 -26.88
C ARG A 33 4.74 38.50 -27.77
N TRP A 34 3.71 37.83 -27.25
CA TRP A 34 2.87 36.92 -28.02
C TRP A 34 1.45 36.88 -27.44
N GLU A 35 0.50 36.32 -28.20
CA GLU A 35 -0.85 36.07 -27.72
C GLU A 35 -1.02 34.61 -27.26
N SER A 36 -1.72 34.40 -26.16
CA SER A 36 -1.97 33.09 -25.55
C SER A 36 -3.43 32.95 -25.12
N ARG A 37 -3.83 31.74 -24.74
CA ARG A 37 -5.14 31.48 -24.13
C ARG A 37 -5.01 31.10 -22.66
N LEU A 38 -5.80 31.74 -21.81
CA LEU A 38 -5.95 31.45 -20.38
C LEU A 38 -7.44 31.42 -20.05
N PHE A 39 -7.89 30.33 -19.40
CA PHE A 39 -9.30 30.08 -19.10
C PHE A 39 -10.20 30.20 -20.35
N ASP A 40 -9.74 29.67 -21.49
CA ASP A 40 -10.36 29.80 -22.82
C ASP A 40 -10.55 31.23 -23.35
N GLN A 41 -9.94 32.22 -22.70
CA GLN A 41 -9.96 33.61 -23.15
C GLN A 41 -8.63 34.00 -23.81
N PRO A 42 -8.61 34.96 -24.74
CA PRO A 42 -7.38 35.46 -25.35
C PRO A 42 -6.66 36.48 -24.44
N TRP A 43 -5.34 36.36 -24.35
CA TRP A 43 -4.46 37.20 -23.54
C TRP A 43 -3.22 37.59 -24.34
N SER A 44 -2.72 38.80 -24.12
CA SER A 44 -1.45 39.29 -24.62
C SER A 44 -0.40 39.14 -23.52
N THR A 45 0.66 38.41 -23.80
CA THR A 45 1.77 38.21 -22.86
C THR A 45 2.94 39.09 -23.28
N THR A 46 3.55 39.81 -22.33
CA THR A 46 4.78 40.58 -22.53
C THR A 46 5.81 40.14 -21.49
N LEU A 47 6.98 39.68 -21.92
CA LEU A 47 8.11 39.34 -21.07
C LEU A 47 9.28 40.29 -21.32
N VAL A 48 10.02 40.59 -20.27
CA VAL A 48 11.23 41.39 -20.30
C VAL A 48 12.35 40.59 -19.67
N LEU A 49 13.25 40.11 -20.51
CA LEU A 49 14.38 39.30 -20.11
C LEU A 49 15.63 39.88 -20.78
N ASP A 50 16.80 39.56 -20.22
CA ASP A 50 18.07 39.98 -20.82
C ASP A 50 18.35 39.13 -22.07
N TYR A 51 19.51 38.47 -22.18
CA TYR A 51 19.89 37.60 -23.30
C TYR A 51 19.04 36.32 -23.46
N THR A 52 17.74 36.34 -23.16
CA THR A 52 16.83 35.21 -23.31
C THR A 52 15.64 35.58 -24.19
N ILE A 53 15.44 34.82 -25.27
CA ILE A 53 14.18 34.83 -26.03
C ILE A 53 13.32 33.69 -25.51
N PRO A 54 12.21 33.99 -24.81
CA PRO A 54 11.25 32.98 -24.39
C PRO A 54 10.31 32.65 -25.56
N LEU A 55 10.19 31.35 -25.87
CA LEU A 55 9.24 30.83 -26.84
C LEU A 55 8.05 30.20 -26.13
N PRO A 56 6.81 30.67 -26.34
CA PRO A 56 5.63 30.04 -25.76
C PRO A 56 5.44 28.57 -26.19
N PRO A 57 4.68 27.77 -25.42
CA PRO A 57 4.39 26.39 -25.76
C PRO A 57 3.53 26.31 -27.02
N LEU A 58 3.94 25.49 -27.99
CA LEU A 58 3.23 25.32 -29.26
C LEU A 58 2.00 24.38 -29.09
N PRO A 59 0.76 24.81 -29.40
CA PRO A 59 -0.40 23.93 -29.44
C PRO A 59 -0.23 22.82 -30.48
N ALA A 60 -0.80 21.64 -30.22
CA ALA A 60 -0.66 20.47 -31.10
C ALA A 60 -1.14 20.69 -32.55
N SER A 61 -1.99 21.69 -32.78
CA SER A 61 -2.55 22.05 -34.10
C SER A 61 -1.82 23.18 -34.82
N GLN A 62 -0.81 23.81 -34.23
CA GLN A 62 -0.07 24.93 -34.83
C GLN A 62 1.38 24.54 -35.10
N SER A 63 1.94 25.00 -36.22
CA SER A 63 3.36 24.82 -36.58
C SER A 63 4.26 25.94 -36.03
N PHE A 64 3.68 27.11 -35.75
CA PHE A 64 4.41 28.31 -35.31
C PHE A 64 3.53 29.21 -34.42
N ILE A 65 4.13 29.87 -33.41
CA ILE A 65 3.50 30.99 -32.69
C ILE A 65 4.25 32.26 -33.05
N GLU A 66 3.53 33.28 -33.53
CA GLU A 66 4.13 34.59 -33.78
C GLU A 66 4.63 35.19 -32.47
N VAL A 67 5.91 35.56 -32.45
CA VAL A 67 6.57 36.25 -31.34
C VAL A 67 7.13 37.56 -31.85
N ARG A 68 6.72 38.67 -31.25
CA ARG A 68 7.34 39.98 -31.51
C ARG A 68 8.44 40.21 -30.48
N ILE A 69 9.59 40.69 -30.93
CA ILE A 69 10.79 40.90 -30.12
C ILE A 69 11.23 42.34 -30.32
N ALA A 70 11.21 43.16 -29.28
CA ALA A 70 11.90 44.45 -29.30
C ALA A 70 13.24 44.34 -28.58
N ALA A 71 14.28 44.87 -29.19
CA ALA A 71 15.61 44.96 -28.61
C ALA A 71 15.99 46.43 -28.43
N TYR A 72 16.47 46.78 -27.23
CA TYR A 72 17.12 48.07 -27.02
C TYR A 72 18.57 48.01 -27.50
N VAL A 73 18.90 48.77 -28.55
CA VAL A 73 20.19 48.64 -29.24
C VAL A 73 21.20 49.75 -28.91
N GLY A 74 20.91 50.57 -27.90
CA GLY A 74 21.82 51.60 -27.41
C GLY A 74 22.32 52.53 -28.53
N GLY A 75 23.61 52.86 -28.54
CA GLY A 75 24.21 53.77 -29.52
C GLY A 75 24.44 53.18 -30.93
N ALA A 76 24.21 51.88 -31.13
CA ALA A 76 24.50 51.20 -32.39
C ALA A 76 23.22 50.96 -33.20
N PRO A 77 23.08 51.55 -34.40
CA PRO A 77 21.93 51.28 -35.26
C PRO A 77 21.99 49.83 -35.72
N THR A 78 21.01 49.05 -35.28
CA THR A 78 20.87 47.64 -35.63
C THR A 78 20.04 47.50 -36.90
N LYS A 79 20.36 46.48 -37.71
CA LYS A 79 19.66 46.21 -38.98
C LYS A 79 19.06 44.81 -39.05
N PHE A 80 19.71 43.82 -38.43
CA PHE A 80 19.32 42.40 -38.61
C PHE A 80 19.27 41.62 -37.29
N LEU A 81 18.25 40.77 -37.16
CA LEU A 81 18.22 39.63 -36.23
C LEU A 81 18.23 38.34 -37.07
N TYR A 82 19.09 37.38 -36.75
CA TYR A 82 19.15 36.10 -37.47
C TYR A 82 19.41 34.94 -36.51
N PHE A 83 19.01 33.75 -36.95
CA PHE A 83 19.19 32.48 -36.26
C PHE A 83 20.15 31.61 -37.07
N GLY A 84 21.31 31.27 -36.50
CA GLY A 84 22.32 30.45 -37.19
C GLY A 84 23.12 29.57 -36.22
N THR A 85 23.79 28.57 -36.78
CA THR A 85 24.89 27.88 -36.10
C THR A 85 26.16 28.72 -36.25
N GLU A 86 26.94 28.86 -35.18
CA GLU A 86 28.12 29.71 -35.05
C GLU A 86 28.91 29.90 -36.35
N MET A 87 29.28 31.15 -36.65
CA MET A 87 30.22 31.39 -37.73
C MET A 87 31.27 32.41 -37.32
N ASN A 88 32.52 31.94 -37.36
CA ASN A 88 33.69 32.78 -37.46
C ASN A 88 33.54 33.74 -38.66
N ALA A 89 34.36 34.80 -38.69
CA ALA A 89 34.29 35.84 -39.72
C ALA A 89 34.47 35.35 -41.18
N SER A 90 34.74 34.07 -41.41
CA SER A 90 35.15 33.48 -42.68
C SER A 90 34.06 32.66 -43.39
N VAL A 91 32.91 32.37 -42.75
CA VAL A 91 31.87 31.52 -43.37
C VAL A 91 30.82 32.40 -44.08
N PRO A 92 30.35 32.04 -45.30
CA PRO A 92 29.33 32.80 -46.02
C PRO A 92 27.98 32.77 -45.28
N ARG A 93 27.35 33.94 -45.13
CA ARG A 93 26.03 34.08 -44.48
C ARG A 93 24.96 33.45 -45.38
N ILE A 94 24.44 32.28 -45.00
CA ILE A 94 23.43 31.56 -45.78
C ILE A 94 22.17 31.40 -44.93
N GLY A 95 21.33 32.45 -44.93
CA GLY A 95 19.91 32.52 -44.51
C GLY A 95 19.56 32.30 -43.02
N PRO A 96 18.40 32.78 -42.51
CA PRO A 96 17.56 33.92 -42.93
C PRO A 96 18.02 35.25 -42.31
N GLU A 97 17.51 36.38 -42.80
CA GLU A 97 17.69 37.69 -42.16
C GLU A 97 16.33 38.28 -41.84
N MET A 98 16.04 38.51 -40.55
CA MET A 98 14.93 39.38 -40.17
C MET A 98 15.43 40.81 -40.34
N GLU A 99 15.29 41.33 -41.56
CA GLU A 99 15.64 42.72 -41.88
C GLU A 99 14.60 43.64 -41.25
N ASN A 100 15.05 44.48 -40.32
CA ASN A 100 14.25 45.61 -39.85
C ASN A 100 14.74 46.88 -40.56
N GLN A 101 13.85 47.86 -40.73
CA GLN A 101 14.31 49.19 -41.11
C GLN A 101 15.20 49.75 -40.01
N ILE A 102 16.34 50.31 -40.39
CA ILE A 102 17.33 50.85 -39.44
C ILE A 102 16.64 51.95 -38.61
N GLY A 103 16.33 51.62 -37.36
CA GLY A 103 15.74 52.55 -36.40
C GLY A 103 16.76 53.56 -35.88
N TRP A 104 16.26 54.63 -35.25
CA TRP A 104 17.10 55.67 -34.69
C TRP A 104 17.89 55.11 -33.49
N THR A 105 19.14 55.55 -33.30
CA THR A 105 19.95 55.12 -32.16
C THR A 105 19.27 55.48 -30.84
N LYS A 106 19.44 54.65 -29.80
CA LYS A 106 18.85 54.79 -28.45
C LYS A 106 17.33 54.61 -28.41
N GLN A 107 16.76 53.92 -29.40
CA GLN A 107 15.38 53.46 -29.38
C GLN A 107 15.31 51.94 -29.46
N TYR A 108 14.17 51.37 -29.08
CA TYR A 108 13.88 49.96 -29.29
C TYR A 108 13.64 49.69 -30.77
N GLN A 109 14.18 48.56 -31.26
CA GLN A 109 13.93 48.06 -32.60
C GLN A 109 13.24 46.71 -32.53
N GLU A 110 12.24 46.49 -33.39
CA GLU A 110 11.46 45.25 -33.39
C GLU A 110 11.88 44.24 -34.45
N TYR A 111 11.72 42.98 -34.10
CA TYR A 111 11.85 41.81 -34.96
C TYR A 111 10.60 40.95 -34.76
N ARG A 112 9.89 40.65 -35.85
CA ARG A 112 8.71 39.80 -35.82
C ARG A 112 9.07 38.38 -36.20
N LEU A 113 9.17 37.48 -35.24
CA LEU A 113 9.46 36.07 -35.44
C LEU A 113 8.17 35.32 -35.79
N ASP A 114 8.02 34.95 -37.07
CA ASP A 114 6.90 34.17 -37.59
C ASP A 114 7.40 33.11 -38.60
N GLU A 115 6.47 32.34 -39.17
CA GLU A 115 6.79 31.30 -40.16
C GLU A 115 7.38 31.85 -41.46
N HIS A 116 7.16 33.14 -41.79
CA HIS A 116 7.69 33.78 -42.98
C HIS A 116 9.10 34.37 -42.75
N THR A 117 9.39 34.84 -41.54
CA THR A 117 10.66 35.49 -41.19
C THR A 117 11.70 34.52 -40.61
N SER A 118 11.31 33.30 -40.22
CA SER A 118 12.20 32.24 -39.74
C SER A 118 12.06 30.92 -40.52
N PRO A 119 13.12 30.44 -41.21
CA PRO A 119 13.21 29.16 -41.87
C PRO A 119 13.58 28.03 -40.89
N VAL A 120 13.95 28.35 -39.65
CA VAL A 120 14.15 27.36 -38.60
C VAL A 120 12.78 27.02 -38.02
N PRO A 121 12.36 25.74 -38.04
CA PRO A 121 11.10 25.32 -37.45
C PRO A 121 11.00 25.75 -35.98
N TYR A 122 9.82 26.20 -35.55
CA TYR A 122 9.60 26.76 -34.21
C TYR A 122 10.16 25.88 -33.08
N LEU A 123 9.94 24.56 -33.15
CA LEU A 123 10.43 23.58 -32.17
C LEU A 123 11.96 23.41 -32.15
N LYS A 124 12.66 23.81 -33.22
CA LYS A 124 14.12 23.75 -33.33
C LYS A 124 14.82 25.07 -32.96
N LEU A 125 14.08 26.15 -32.74
CA LEU A 125 14.65 27.45 -32.40
C LEU A 125 15.50 27.41 -31.12
N ILE A 126 15.11 26.60 -30.12
CA ILE A 126 15.89 26.38 -28.88
C ILE A 126 17.29 25.78 -29.11
N GLN A 127 17.51 25.14 -30.27
CA GLN A 127 18.79 24.51 -30.63
C GLN A 127 19.67 25.42 -31.49
N THR A 128 19.16 26.59 -31.88
CA THR A 128 19.88 27.58 -32.69
C THR A 128 20.20 28.80 -31.84
N THR A 129 21.25 29.55 -32.20
CA THR A 129 21.67 30.70 -31.40
C THR A 129 21.40 32.01 -32.14
N PRO A 130 20.38 32.79 -31.74
CA PRO A 130 20.11 34.09 -32.33
C PRO A 130 21.18 35.12 -31.97
N ARG A 131 21.34 36.11 -32.85
CA ARG A 131 22.24 37.25 -32.68
C ARG A 131 21.68 38.50 -33.37
N ILE A 132 22.02 39.65 -32.80
CA ILE A 132 21.61 40.98 -33.24
C ILE A 132 22.80 41.71 -33.89
N TYR A 133 22.62 42.28 -35.08
CA TYR A 133 23.70 42.83 -35.92
C TYR A 133 23.50 44.31 -36.29
N GLY A 134 24.55 45.11 -36.06
CA GLY A 134 24.68 46.51 -36.46
C GLY A 134 25.01 46.73 -37.94
N ALA A 135 24.87 47.97 -38.41
CA ALA A 135 25.19 48.36 -39.79
C ALA A 135 26.69 48.60 -40.06
N GLY A 136 27.54 48.71 -39.03
CA GLY A 136 28.98 49.02 -39.14
C GLY A 136 29.91 47.81 -39.02
N ALA A 137 31.10 47.88 -39.64
CA ALA A 137 32.13 46.81 -39.67
C ALA A 137 32.69 46.39 -38.29
N GLN A 138 32.46 47.19 -37.23
CA GLN A 138 33.02 46.98 -35.88
C GLN A 138 31.97 46.77 -34.77
N ASP A 139 30.67 46.90 -35.04
CA ASP A 139 29.61 46.71 -34.02
C ASP A 139 29.17 45.23 -33.90
N TYR A 140 30.08 44.33 -34.25
CA TYR A 140 29.80 42.91 -34.34
C TYR A 140 29.86 42.26 -32.96
N TYR A 141 28.82 41.46 -32.67
CA TYR A 141 28.70 40.54 -31.54
C TYR A 141 28.10 41.11 -30.24
N SER A 142 26.77 41.15 -30.22
CA SER A 142 26.05 40.80 -28.98
C SER A 142 26.42 39.36 -28.58
N PRO A 143 26.58 39.05 -27.28
CA PRO A 143 26.60 37.67 -26.77
C PRO A 143 25.46 36.84 -27.36
N ALA A 144 25.67 35.53 -27.40
CA ALA A 144 24.64 34.58 -27.73
C ALA A 144 23.37 34.84 -26.94
N ILE A 145 22.27 35.11 -27.65
CA ILE A 145 20.97 35.13 -27.03
C ILE A 145 20.54 33.67 -26.85
N LYS A 146 20.24 33.28 -25.62
CA LYS A 146 19.70 31.98 -25.29
C LYS A 146 18.23 31.93 -25.70
N VAL A 147 17.84 30.90 -26.43
CA VAL A 147 16.41 30.65 -26.68
C VAL A 147 15.95 29.63 -25.65
N GLU A 148 14.97 30.00 -24.83
CA GLU A 148 14.36 29.11 -23.87
C GLU A 148 12.90 28.89 -24.24
N ARG A 149 12.45 27.64 -24.19
CA ARG A 149 11.02 27.37 -24.24
C ARG A 149 10.42 27.82 -22.91
N TYR A 150 9.50 28.77 -22.97
CA TYR A 150 8.70 29.16 -21.83
C TYR A 150 7.49 28.23 -21.78
N ASP A 151 7.60 27.19 -20.96
CA ASP A 151 6.50 26.24 -20.71
C ASP A 151 5.47 26.77 -19.71
N GLY A 152 5.63 28.00 -19.24
CA GLY A 152 4.63 28.68 -18.44
C GLY A 152 3.40 29.00 -19.29
N ALA A 153 2.41 28.12 -19.29
CA ALA A 153 1.06 28.59 -19.52
C ALA A 153 0.73 29.55 -18.37
N ALA A 154 0.06 30.66 -18.68
CA ALA A 154 -0.56 31.45 -17.64
C ALA A 154 -1.42 30.48 -16.80
N SER A 155 -1.33 30.56 -15.48
CA SER A 155 -2.03 29.66 -14.59
C SER A 155 -2.50 30.43 -13.36
N SER A 156 -3.43 29.85 -12.61
CA SER A 156 -3.87 30.40 -11.32
C SER A 156 -2.71 30.69 -10.36
N ASP A 157 -1.61 29.96 -10.52
CA ASP A 157 -0.45 30.04 -9.65
C ASP A 157 0.45 31.26 -9.96
N HIS A 158 0.26 31.88 -11.14
CA HIS A 158 0.96 33.10 -11.57
C HIS A 158 0.20 34.39 -11.19
N LEU A 159 -0.90 34.31 -10.44
CA LEU A 159 -1.73 35.47 -10.08
C LEU A 159 -1.17 36.25 -8.88
N ALA A 160 -0.33 37.24 -9.16
CA ALA A 160 -0.10 38.36 -8.23
C ALA A 160 -0.66 39.65 -8.87
N ASP A 161 -1.77 40.14 -8.33
CA ASP A 161 -2.35 41.44 -8.65
C ASP A 161 -1.45 42.54 -8.05
N LEU A 162 -0.37 42.88 -8.78
CA LEU A 162 0.61 43.87 -8.37
C LEU A 162 0.33 45.27 -8.96
N PHE A 163 -0.78 45.46 -9.68
CA PHE A 163 -1.17 46.80 -10.14
C PHE A 163 -1.40 47.79 -8.99
N PRO A 164 -2.03 47.40 -7.85
CA PRO A 164 -2.19 48.28 -6.70
C PRO A 164 -0.87 48.64 -5.99
N THR A 165 0.13 47.75 -6.01
CA THR A 165 1.41 48.00 -5.32
C THR A 165 2.29 48.99 -6.08
N VAL A 166 2.29 48.96 -7.41
CA VAL A 166 3.14 49.83 -8.23
C VAL A 166 2.59 51.27 -8.36
N VAL A 167 1.27 51.48 -8.19
CA VAL A 167 0.64 52.80 -8.39
C VAL A 167 0.04 53.40 -7.12
N ALA A 168 -0.47 52.57 -6.19
CA ALA A 168 -1.22 53.02 -5.01
C ALA A 168 -0.54 52.69 -3.66
N ASN A 169 0.65 52.09 -3.68
CA ASN A 169 1.47 51.81 -2.50
C ASN A 169 0.76 50.96 -1.41
N LEU A 170 -0.08 50.02 -1.85
CA LEU A 170 -0.75 49.05 -0.96
C LEU A 170 0.03 47.71 -0.89
N PRO A 171 0.09 47.05 0.29
CA PRO A 171 0.85 45.81 0.47
C PRO A 171 0.21 44.62 -0.25
N CYS A 172 1.04 43.83 -0.94
CA CYS A 172 0.65 42.59 -1.61
C CYS A 172 0.58 41.42 -0.61
N VAL A 173 -0.52 40.67 -0.60
CA VAL A 173 -0.65 39.42 0.19
C VAL A 173 -0.21 38.24 -0.69
N LYS A 174 0.84 37.51 -0.30
CA LYS A 174 1.33 36.30 -1.00
C LYS A 174 0.65 35.04 -0.45
N GLY A 175 0.08 34.19 -1.31
CA GLY A 175 -0.31 32.81 -0.96
C GLY A 175 -1.25 32.13 -1.95
N HIS A 176 -1.10 30.81 -2.12
CA HIS A 176 -1.84 29.93 -3.05
C HIS A 176 -3.12 29.31 -2.46
N LEU A 177 -3.64 29.85 -1.35
CA LEU A 177 -4.90 29.38 -0.76
C LEU A 177 -5.74 30.58 -0.40
N LEU A 178 -6.92 30.64 -1.01
CA LEU A 178 -8.11 30.99 -0.25
C LEU A 178 -8.52 29.66 0.43
N THR A 179 -8.86 29.68 1.70
CA THR A 179 -9.88 28.82 2.33
C THR A 179 -10.32 29.65 3.52
N ASP A 180 -11.58 30.06 3.52
CA ASP A 180 -12.25 30.45 4.76
C ASP A 180 -12.79 29.14 5.38
N PRO A 181 -12.33 28.72 6.57
CA PRO A 181 -12.84 27.52 7.23
C PRO A 181 -14.21 27.73 7.91
N SER A 182 -14.71 28.96 7.94
CA SER A 182 -15.86 29.41 8.75
C SER A 182 -17.02 30.00 7.93
N ALA A 183 -16.83 30.31 6.66
CA ALA A 183 -17.92 30.76 5.79
C ALA A 183 -17.85 30.08 4.40
N GLY A 184 -18.90 29.33 4.09
CA GLY A 184 -19.06 28.70 2.78
C GLY A 184 -19.45 29.73 1.71
N LEU A 185 -18.48 30.24 0.96
CA LEU A 185 -18.64 30.74 -0.41
C LEU A 185 -17.26 31.05 -1.00
N TRP A 186 -17.04 30.60 -2.23
CA TRP A 186 -15.91 31.05 -3.02
C TRP A 186 -16.43 31.76 -4.25
N ASN A 187 -16.22 33.06 -4.27
CA ASN A 187 -16.56 33.88 -5.41
C ASN A 187 -15.40 33.82 -6.41
N GLY A 188 -15.62 33.21 -7.57
CA GLY A 188 -14.80 33.43 -8.77
C GLY A 188 -14.72 34.92 -9.16
N ALA A 189 -15.51 35.78 -8.50
CA ALA A 189 -15.49 37.23 -8.59
C ALA A 189 -14.12 37.89 -8.34
N ARG A 190 -13.13 37.25 -7.69
CA ARG A 190 -11.78 37.84 -7.56
C ARG A 190 -10.99 37.90 -8.86
N TYR A 191 -11.35 37.09 -9.85
CA TYR A 191 -10.77 37.13 -11.20
C TYR A 191 -11.69 37.81 -12.21
N VAL A 192 -12.96 38.06 -11.87
CA VAL A 192 -13.89 38.87 -12.67
C VAL A 192 -13.38 40.31 -12.67
N GLY A 193 -13.17 40.87 -13.86
CA GLY A 193 -12.58 42.20 -14.03
C GLY A 193 -11.06 42.24 -13.95
N GLN A 194 -10.37 41.11 -13.69
CA GLN A 194 -8.92 41.08 -13.78
C GLN A 194 -8.49 41.24 -15.24
N THR A 195 -7.74 42.30 -15.49
CA THR A 195 -7.27 42.66 -16.83
C THR A 195 -5.78 42.44 -17.01
N ALA A 196 -5.04 42.16 -15.92
CA ALA A 196 -3.59 41.98 -15.92
C ALA A 196 -3.11 40.97 -14.86
N ILE A 197 -2.01 40.26 -15.14
CA ILE A 197 -1.39 39.25 -14.26
C ILE A 197 0.12 39.40 -14.35
N ALA A 198 0.83 39.60 -13.24
CA ALA A 198 2.30 39.68 -13.25
C ALA A 198 2.95 38.30 -13.36
N ILE A 199 4.03 38.20 -14.14
CA ILE A 199 4.82 36.96 -14.32
C ILE A 199 6.08 37.06 -13.49
N LEU A 200 6.32 36.04 -12.65
CA LEU A 200 7.46 35.99 -11.74
C LEU A 200 8.51 34.96 -12.19
N ARG A 201 9.79 35.34 -12.16
CA ARG A 201 10.94 34.42 -12.30
C ARG A 201 11.90 34.67 -11.14
N GLN A 202 12.21 33.61 -10.38
CA GLN A 202 13.07 33.69 -9.18
C GLN A 202 12.66 34.81 -8.20
N GLY A 203 11.34 35.00 -8.02
CA GLY A 203 10.78 36.00 -7.11
C GLY A 203 10.77 37.45 -7.63
N LYS A 204 11.24 37.70 -8.86
CA LYS A 204 11.19 39.02 -9.52
C LYS A 204 10.13 39.05 -10.63
N VAL A 205 9.46 40.18 -10.81
CA VAL A 205 8.53 40.38 -11.94
C VAL A 205 9.34 40.52 -13.22
N VAL A 206 9.06 39.66 -14.19
CA VAL A 206 9.74 39.63 -15.50
C VAL A 206 8.77 39.77 -16.66
N GLY A 207 7.49 40.03 -16.38
CA GLY A 207 6.51 40.31 -17.42
C GLY A 207 5.06 40.33 -16.93
N ILE A 208 4.12 40.34 -17.86
CA ILE A 208 2.71 40.52 -17.59
C ILE A 208 1.85 39.79 -18.64
N HIS A 209 0.76 39.16 -18.22
CA HIS A 209 -0.34 38.78 -19.09
C HIS A 209 -1.43 39.84 -19.00
N LYS A 210 -1.92 40.35 -20.13
CA LYS A 210 -2.99 41.32 -20.21
C LYS A 210 -4.14 40.77 -21.06
N ARG A 211 -5.37 40.86 -20.56
CA ARG A 211 -6.53 40.30 -21.26
C ARG A 211 -6.81 41.05 -22.56
N ILE A 212 -7.17 40.33 -23.62
CA ILE A 212 -7.56 40.91 -24.91
C ILE A 212 -9.09 40.90 -25.02
N GLY A 213 -9.71 42.06 -25.31
CA GLY A 213 -11.16 42.19 -25.51
C GLY A 213 -11.94 42.75 -24.32
N ARG A 214 -13.28 42.81 -24.44
CA ARG A 214 -14.17 43.38 -23.40
C ARG A 214 -14.46 42.38 -22.28
N THR A 215 -14.52 42.88 -21.05
CA THR A 215 -14.74 42.14 -19.79
C THR A 215 -16.21 41.85 -19.48
N ASP A 216 -17.14 42.38 -20.29
CA ASP A 216 -18.60 42.37 -20.08
C ASP A 216 -19.30 41.10 -20.57
N LYS A 217 -18.60 40.22 -21.29
CA LYS A 217 -19.12 38.94 -21.82
C LYS A 217 -18.42 37.72 -21.23
N ASP A 218 -18.07 37.77 -19.95
CA ASP A 218 -17.63 36.58 -19.23
C ASP A 218 -18.80 35.58 -19.15
N ALA A 219 -18.71 34.45 -19.84
CA ALA A 219 -19.55 33.29 -19.53
C ALA A 219 -19.10 32.74 -18.18
N VAL A 220 -19.69 33.28 -17.12
CA VAL A 220 -19.55 32.79 -15.75
C VAL A 220 -20.18 31.38 -15.71
N PRO A 221 -19.50 30.33 -15.21
CA PRO A 221 -20.21 29.14 -14.75
C PRO A 221 -21.17 29.66 -13.67
N PRO A 222 -22.50 29.63 -13.88
CA PRO A 222 -23.43 30.51 -13.19
C PRO A 222 -23.48 30.32 -11.67
N GLU A 223 -22.91 29.22 -11.17
CA GLU A 223 -22.79 28.91 -9.77
C GLU A 223 -21.70 27.85 -9.59
N VAL A 224 -20.58 28.17 -8.92
CA VAL A 224 -19.73 27.12 -8.33
C VAL A 224 -20.37 26.75 -7.00
N LYS A 225 -21.40 25.91 -7.04
CA LYS A 225 -21.90 25.28 -5.81
C LYS A 225 -20.79 24.40 -5.24
N ARG A 226 -20.59 24.44 -3.92
CA ARG A 226 -19.91 23.33 -3.24
C ARG A 226 -20.73 22.10 -3.60
N ARG A 227 -20.19 21.27 -4.48
CA ARG A 227 -20.79 19.97 -4.78
C ARG A 227 -20.86 19.25 -3.44
N ASP A 228 -22.08 18.93 -3.02
CA ASP A 228 -22.26 18.15 -1.79
C ASP A 228 -21.50 16.83 -2.00
N PRO A 229 -20.47 16.55 -1.19
CA PRO A 229 -19.68 15.33 -1.33
C PRO A 229 -20.54 14.07 -1.19
N LYS A 230 -21.73 14.16 -0.59
CA LYS A 230 -22.70 13.06 -0.54
C LYS A 230 -23.13 12.60 -1.94
N HIS A 231 -23.11 13.47 -2.95
CA HIS A 231 -23.38 13.08 -4.34
C HIS A 231 -22.24 12.35 -5.03
N ASP A 232 -21.04 12.34 -4.43
CA ASP A 232 -19.87 11.64 -4.94
C ASP A 232 -19.63 10.30 -4.24
N VAL A 233 -20.51 9.92 -3.30
CA VAL A 233 -20.40 8.65 -2.58
C VAL A 233 -20.64 7.47 -3.50
N LEU A 234 -19.66 6.59 -3.55
CA LEU A 234 -19.69 5.32 -4.25
C LEU A 234 -20.17 4.19 -3.34
N LYS A 235 -20.83 3.20 -3.93
CA LYS A 235 -21.35 2.01 -3.21
C LYS A 235 -20.33 0.86 -3.20
N GLU A 236 -19.31 0.97 -4.03
CA GLU A 236 -18.26 0.00 -4.28
C GLU A 236 -17.30 -0.10 -3.10
N TRP A 237 -16.93 -1.33 -2.77
CA TRP A 237 -15.94 -1.63 -1.76
C TRP A 237 -14.52 -1.36 -2.27
N VAL A 238 -13.69 -0.85 -1.37
CA VAL A 238 -12.23 -0.79 -1.49
C VAL A 238 -11.65 -1.88 -0.60
N SER A 239 -10.64 -2.60 -1.07
CA SER A 239 -9.89 -3.55 -0.26
C SER A 239 -8.51 -3.01 0.04
N ILE A 240 -8.08 -3.22 1.29
CA ILE A 240 -6.77 -2.91 1.80
C ILE A 240 -6.20 -4.22 2.36
N ASP A 241 -5.11 -4.71 1.78
CA ASP A 241 -4.25 -5.70 2.41
C ASP A 241 -3.20 -4.96 3.25
N LEU A 242 -3.41 -4.91 4.57
CA LEU A 242 -2.54 -4.20 5.52
C LEU A 242 -1.30 -5.04 5.84
N GLY A 243 -0.41 -5.16 4.86
CA GLY A 243 0.81 -5.95 4.98
C GLY A 243 1.97 -5.22 5.65
N SER A 244 2.77 -5.99 6.39
CA SER A 244 3.86 -5.45 7.21
C SER A 244 4.93 -4.68 6.42
N SER A 245 5.43 -5.20 5.29
CA SER A 245 6.41 -4.48 4.45
C SER A 245 5.76 -3.62 3.37
N THR A 246 4.62 -4.07 2.85
CA THR A 246 3.88 -3.42 1.78
C THR A 246 2.38 -3.57 2.02
N THR A 247 1.63 -2.51 1.72
CA THR A 247 0.17 -2.45 1.75
C THR A 247 -0.36 -2.44 0.31
N VAL A 248 -1.33 -3.27 -0.02
CA VAL A 248 -1.99 -3.21 -1.34
C VAL A 248 -3.38 -2.61 -1.18
N VAL A 249 -3.71 -1.67 -2.06
CA VAL A 249 -5.03 -1.05 -2.11
C VAL A 249 -5.65 -1.35 -3.46
N ALA A 250 -6.82 -1.98 -3.46
CA ALA A 250 -7.57 -2.32 -4.65
C ALA A 250 -8.98 -1.73 -4.55
N LEU A 251 -9.50 -1.18 -5.64
CA LEU A 251 -10.88 -0.69 -5.75
C LEU A 251 -11.54 -1.28 -7.00
N ARG A 252 -12.87 -1.22 -7.08
CA ARG A 252 -13.60 -1.63 -8.29
C ARG A 252 -13.72 -0.44 -9.23
N GLY A 253 -13.13 -0.53 -10.42
CA GLY A 253 -13.17 0.52 -11.43
C GLY A 253 -14.42 0.46 -12.34
N ASP A 254 -14.56 1.45 -13.21
CA ASP A 254 -15.74 1.71 -14.08
C ASP A 254 -16.20 0.53 -14.94
N ARG A 255 -15.29 -0.39 -15.30
CA ARG A 255 -15.59 -1.58 -16.13
C ARG A 255 -15.81 -2.85 -15.31
N SER A 256 -16.07 -2.73 -14.00
CA SER A 256 -16.09 -3.85 -13.04
C SER A 256 -14.76 -4.59 -12.86
N ALA A 257 -13.69 -4.18 -13.53
CA ALA A 257 -12.35 -4.70 -13.28
C ALA A 257 -11.75 -4.06 -12.02
N PRO A 258 -10.97 -4.80 -11.22
CA PRO A 258 -10.25 -4.20 -10.11
C PRO A 258 -9.15 -3.26 -10.61
N GLU A 259 -9.02 -2.12 -9.95
CA GLU A 259 -7.96 -1.14 -10.12
C GLU A 259 -7.08 -1.14 -8.87
N LEU A 260 -5.77 -1.12 -9.05
CA LEU A 260 -4.81 -1.02 -7.96
C LEU A 260 -4.36 0.43 -7.76
N VAL A 261 -4.23 0.87 -6.51
CA VAL A 261 -3.89 2.26 -6.17
C VAL A 261 -2.46 2.33 -5.64
N ARG A 262 -1.71 3.30 -6.18
CA ARG A 262 -0.37 3.63 -5.71
C ARG A 262 -0.39 4.79 -4.72
N ILE A 263 0.35 4.64 -3.64
CA ILE A 263 0.35 5.54 -2.50
C ILE A 263 1.72 6.22 -2.41
N GLY A 264 1.72 7.55 -2.53
CA GLY A 264 2.92 8.38 -2.47
C GLY A 264 3.87 8.22 -3.66
N ALA A 265 3.40 7.72 -4.80
CA ALA A 265 4.17 7.66 -6.04
C ALA A 265 4.03 8.96 -6.84
N THR A 266 5.13 9.42 -7.45
CA THR A 266 5.16 10.62 -8.31
C THR A 266 5.28 10.30 -9.80
N SER A 267 5.60 9.06 -10.15
CA SER A 267 5.73 8.57 -11.52
C SER A 267 4.66 7.53 -11.85
N ALA A 268 4.42 7.28 -13.15
CA ALA A 268 3.57 6.18 -13.60
C ALA A 268 4.17 4.81 -13.22
N PRO A 269 3.34 3.75 -13.04
CA PRO A 269 3.85 2.39 -12.82
C PRO A 269 4.61 1.90 -14.05
N VAL A 270 5.71 1.19 -13.80
CA VAL A 270 6.60 0.59 -14.81
C VAL A 270 6.58 -0.94 -14.71
N VAL A 271 6.27 -1.49 -13.54
CA VAL A 271 6.08 -2.93 -13.30
C VAL A 271 4.89 -3.17 -12.37
N SER A 272 4.27 -4.35 -12.40
CA SER A 272 3.11 -4.66 -11.54
C SER A 272 3.45 -4.60 -10.04
N ALA A 273 4.70 -4.87 -9.67
CA ALA A 273 5.17 -4.71 -8.29
C ALA A 273 5.13 -3.25 -7.79
N ASP A 274 4.99 -2.25 -8.68
CA ASP A 274 4.84 -0.84 -8.29
C ASP A 274 3.50 -0.56 -7.60
N TYR A 275 2.55 -1.50 -7.60
CA TYR A 275 1.31 -1.42 -6.82
C TYR A 275 1.45 -1.94 -5.38
N GLU A 276 2.62 -2.45 -5.02
CA GLU A 276 2.94 -2.87 -3.67
C GLU A 276 3.45 -1.68 -2.86
N ASN A 277 2.52 -0.95 -2.25
CA ASN A 277 2.84 0.32 -1.59
C ASN A 277 3.69 0.08 -0.34
N PRO A 278 4.89 0.67 -0.20
CA PRO A 278 5.69 0.56 1.01
C PRO A 278 4.92 0.96 2.27
N SER A 279 4.89 0.10 3.28
CA SER A 279 4.33 0.46 4.59
C SER A 279 5.35 1.30 5.37
N GLU A 280 5.57 2.54 4.92
CA GLU A 280 6.60 3.46 5.42
C GLU A 280 6.10 4.92 5.53
N ILE A 281 6.61 5.65 6.52
CA ILE A 281 6.36 7.09 6.73
C ILE A 281 7.69 7.78 7.04
N SER A 282 8.02 8.85 6.32
CA SER A 282 9.24 9.63 6.53
C SER A 282 8.90 11.06 6.96
N PHE A 283 9.51 11.53 8.04
CA PHE A 283 9.25 12.85 8.62
C PHE A 283 10.39 13.81 8.33
N GLU A 284 10.13 14.83 7.51
CA GLU A 284 11.05 15.95 7.34
C GLU A 284 10.96 16.92 8.53
N GLN A 285 9.74 17.22 8.99
CA GLN A 285 9.46 18.11 10.11
C GLN A 285 8.43 17.46 11.03
N LEU A 286 8.89 16.72 12.04
CA LEU A 286 8.01 15.95 12.93
C LEU A 286 7.09 16.88 13.73
N GLY A 287 7.64 17.96 14.30
CA GLY A 287 6.87 18.89 15.13
C GLY A 287 5.74 19.57 14.36
N ARG A 288 5.99 19.98 13.12
CA ARG A 288 4.97 20.58 12.25
C ARG A 288 3.92 19.57 11.82
N THR A 289 4.35 18.34 11.51
CA THR A 289 3.44 17.24 11.16
C THR A 289 2.50 16.92 12.32
N LEU A 290 3.03 16.74 13.52
CA LEU A 290 2.23 16.44 14.72
C LEU A 290 1.29 17.58 15.09
N LYS A 291 1.76 18.83 14.96
CA LYS A 291 0.90 20.01 15.16
C LYS A 291 -0.27 19.99 14.16
N ALA A 292 0.01 19.89 12.86
CA ALA A 292 -1.03 19.85 11.84
C ALA A 292 -2.01 18.67 12.03
N TRP A 293 -1.49 17.53 12.48
CA TRP A 293 -2.26 16.32 12.80
C TRP A 293 -3.23 16.50 13.98
N ARG A 294 -2.81 17.25 15.00
CA ARG A 294 -3.58 17.50 16.23
C ARG A 294 -4.52 18.70 16.10
N ASP A 295 -4.14 19.72 15.32
CA ASP A 295 -4.92 20.97 15.15
C ASP A 295 -6.28 20.73 14.46
N ARG A 296 -6.41 19.68 13.65
CA ARG A 296 -7.66 19.35 12.95
C ARG A 296 -7.91 17.85 12.93
N VAL A 297 -9.13 17.45 13.27
CA VAL A 297 -9.55 16.06 13.12
C VAL A 297 -9.71 15.73 11.65
N ILE A 298 -10.63 16.42 10.96
CA ILE A 298 -10.89 16.24 9.54
C ILE A 298 -9.90 17.04 8.69
N LEU A 299 -9.38 16.40 7.66
CA LEU A 299 -8.39 16.93 6.73
C LEU A 299 -7.25 17.65 7.47
N PRO A 300 -6.49 16.95 8.34
CA PRO A 300 -5.31 17.52 8.94
C PRO A 300 -4.38 18.09 7.85
N MET A 301 -3.95 19.33 8.03
CA MET A 301 -3.22 20.09 7.00
C MET A 301 -1.74 19.72 6.94
N THR A 302 -1.44 18.41 6.99
CA THR A 302 -0.09 17.88 6.84
C THR A 302 0.41 18.16 5.43
N ARG A 303 1.65 18.60 5.31
CA ARG A 303 2.25 18.98 4.01
C ARG A 303 3.15 17.89 3.51
N TRP A 304 3.11 17.62 2.20
CA TRP A 304 3.97 16.62 1.56
C TRP A 304 5.48 16.89 1.74
N GLY A 305 5.87 18.16 1.90
CA GLY A 305 7.24 18.55 2.23
C GLY A 305 7.63 18.39 3.70
N GLU A 306 6.68 18.09 4.59
CA GLU A 306 6.90 17.89 6.04
C GLU A 306 6.81 16.41 6.42
N VAL A 307 5.94 15.65 5.75
CA VAL A 307 5.79 14.21 5.90
C VAL A 307 5.46 13.57 4.55
N THR A 308 6.12 12.44 4.26
CA THR A 308 5.84 11.61 3.08
C THR A 308 5.53 10.19 3.51
N ILE A 309 4.80 9.46 2.67
CA ILE A 309 4.43 8.06 2.93
C ILE A 309 4.64 7.20 1.69
N GLY A 310 4.58 5.88 1.86
CA GLY A 310 4.51 4.96 0.72
C GLY A 310 5.77 5.00 -0.14
N HIS A 311 5.59 5.08 -1.45
CA HIS A 311 6.70 5.11 -2.40
C HIS A 311 7.64 6.29 -2.16
N ALA A 312 7.13 7.50 -1.88
CA ALA A 312 7.97 8.67 -1.62
C ALA A 312 8.85 8.48 -0.38
N ALA A 313 8.30 7.93 0.72
CA ALA A 313 9.07 7.65 1.93
C ALA A 313 10.19 6.63 1.66
N ARG A 314 9.87 5.52 0.99
CA ARG A 314 10.87 4.49 0.62
C ARG A 314 11.93 5.04 -0.33
N THR A 315 11.54 5.80 -1.35
CA THR A 315 12.48 6.42 -2.30
C THR A 315 13.40 7.41 -1.61
N ALA A 316 12.88 8.22 -0.68
CA ALA A 316 13.70 9.13 0.12
C ALA A 316 14.70 8.34 0.97
N ARG A 317 14.25 7.34 1.74
CA ARG A 317 15.12 6.51 2.59
C ARG A 317 16.20 5.77 1.80
N LYS A 318 15.88 5.27 0.60
CA LYS A 318 16.82 4.55 -0.28
C LYS A 318 17.69 5.48 -1.13
N ARG A 319 17.54 6.80 -1.02
CA ARG A 319 18.42 7.75 -1.70
C ARG A 319 19.81 7.62 -1.09
N GLY A 320 20.74 7.02 -1.85
CA GLY A 320 22.13 6.86 -1.43
C GLY A 320 22.82 8.21 -1.19
N GLY A 321 23.93 8.18 -0.45
CA GLY A 321 24.73 9.36 -0.12
C GLY A 321 24.88 9.56 1.39
N GLU A 322 25.42 10.71 1.78
CA GLU A 322 25.72 11.03 3.19
C GLU A 322 24.46 11.16 4.06
N GLU A 323 23.31 11.45 3.46
CA GLU A 323 22.04 11.64 4.18
C GLU A 323 21.28 10.34 4.50
N SER A 324 21.69 9.18 3.97
CA SER A 324 20.94 7.91 4.06
C SER A 324 20.57 7.53 5.50
N ILE A 325 21.50 7.67 6.44
CA ILE A 325 21.27 7.35 7.86
C ILE A 325 20.30 8.34 8.51
N SER A 326 20.42 9.64 8.21
CA SER A 326 19.51 10.65 8.75
C SER A 326 18.06 10.47 8.24
N LEU A 327 17.92 10.03 6.98
CA LEU A 327 16.65 9.68 6.36
C LEU A 327 16.08 8.38 6.93
N GLY A 328 16.93 7.36 7.14
CA GLY A 328 16.55 6.13 7.84
C GLY A 328 16.03 6.42 9.26
N ALA A 329 16.73 7.27 10.02
CA ALA A 329 16.38 7.60 11.40
C ALA A 329 15.05 8.36 11.51
N SER A 330 14.71 9.14 10.48
CA SER A 330 13.45 9.89 10.39
C SER A 330 12.31 9.11 9.70
N THR A 331 12.54 7.84 9.37
CA THR A 331 11.55 6.99 8.68
C THR A 331 11.09 5.85 9.58
N LEU A 332 9.77 5.71 9.72
CA LEU A 332 9.15 4.51 10.25
C LEU A 332 8.95 3.50 9.13
N THR A 333 9.51 2.31 9.30
CA THR A 333 9.29 1.15 8.45
C THR A 333 8.38 0.15 9.13
N HIS A 334 7.83 -0.77 8.33
CA HIS A 334 7.05 -1.90 8.81
C HIS A 334 5.85 -1.56 9.70
N LEU A 335 5.04 -0.56 9.33
CA LEU A 335 4.04 0.05 10.22
C LEU A 335 3.15 -0.94 10.97
N PRO A 336 2.58 -2.00 10.35
CA PRO A 336 1.78 -2.98 11.07
C PRO A 336 2.53 -3.71 12.21
N MET A 337 3.83 -3.98 12.05
CA MET A 337 4.65 -4.63 13.08
C MET A 337 4.87 -3.74 14.32
N LEU A 338 4.69 -2.42 14.19
CA LEU A 338 4.76 -1.52 15.34
C LEU A 338 3.68 -1.84 16.39
N ARG A 339 2.55 -2.44 15.99
CA ARG A 339 1.52 -2.87 16.94
C ARG A 339 2.05 -3.89 17.93
N GLU A 340 2.72 -4.92 17.44
CA GLU A 340 3.31 -5.94 18.29
C GLU A 340 4.37 -5.35 19.24
N ARG A 341 5.19 -4.42 18.74
CA ARG A 341 6.22 -3.76 19.57
C ARG A 341 5.59 -2.92 20.68
N VAL A 342 4.50 -2.22 20.39
CA VAL A 342 3.72 -1.47 21.37
C VAL A 342 3.05 -2.39 22.38
N ASP A 343 2.49 -3.54 21.95
CA ASP A 343 1.94 -4.56 22.85
C ASP A 343 3.00 -5.09 23.83
N ARG A 344 4.24 -5.26 23.35
CA ARG A 344 5.43 -5.63 24.15
C ARG A 344 5.99 -4.49 25.00
N LYS A 345 5.38 -3.30 24.96
CA LYS A 345 5.81 -2.09 25.70
C LYS A 345 7.21 -1.60 25.31
N GLU A 346 7.64 -1.86 24.08
CA GLU A 346 8.89 -1.32 23.56
C GLU A 346 8.80 0.21 23.40
N LYS A 347 9.86 0.92 23.80
CA LYS A 347 9.94 2.38 23.64
C LYS A 347 10.46 2.71 22.24
N ILE A 348 9.57 3.16 21.37
CA ILE A 348 9.90 3.59 20.01
C ILE A 348 9.83 5.10 19.94
N SER A 349 10.97 5.78 19.78
CA SER A 349 11.03 7.23 19.58
C SER A 349 11.09 7.60 18.09
N LEU A 350 10.39 8.66 17.73
CA LEU A 350 10.31 9.28 16.42
C LEU A 350 11.16 10.54 16.40
N ARG A 351 11.67 10.91 15.23
CA ARG A 351 12.43 12.13 15.00
C ARG A 351 12.15 12.65 13.59
N GLY A 352 12.12 13.96 13.38
CA GLY A 352 12.15 14.52 12.03
C GLY A 352 13.57 14.83 11.56
N ARG A 353 13.81 14.81 10.25
CA ARG A 353 15.14 15.05 9.68
C ARG A 353 15.59 16.50 9.81
N GLY A 354 14.69 17.44 9.53
CA GLY A 354 14.90 18.89 9.59
C GLY A 354 14.64 19.51 10.97
N ASP A 355 14.15 18.73 11.93
CA ASP A 355 13.98 19.09 13.34
C ASP A 355 14.42 17.96 14.30
N PRO A 356 15.70 17.56 14.28
CA PRO A 356 16.18 16.39 15.02
C PRO A 356 16.03 16.47 16.54
N GLU A 357 15.92 17.69 17.10
CA GLU A 357 15.64 17.92 18.52
C GLU A 357 14.20 17.57 18.90
N THR A 358 13.28 17.52 17.93
CA THR A 358 11.89 17.14 18.17
C THR A 358 11.78 15.62 18.23
N GLN A 359 11.40 15.11 19.39
CA GLN A 359 11.14 13.69 19.60
C GLN A 359 9.71 13.44 20.08
N GLU A 360 9.09 12.38 19.58
CA GLU A 360 7.81 11.86 20.04
C GLU A 360 7.98 10.37 20.32
N THR A 361 7.49 9.88 21.45
CA THR A 361 7.50 8.44 21.72
C THR A 361 6.16 7.83 21.32
N LEU A 362 6.21 6.76 20.54
CA LEU A 362 5.02 5.99 20.19
C LEU A 362 4.40 5.42 21.46
N LYS A 363 3.12 5.72 21.68
CA LYS A 363 2.34 5.25 22.82
C LYS A 363 1.38 4.15 22.39
N LYS A 364 0.73 3.52 23.37
CA LYS A 364 -0.41 2.65 23.10
C LYS A 364 -1.45 3.43 22.30
N PRO A 365 -1.96 2.90 21.17
CA PRO A 365 -3.02 3.56 20.42
C PRO A 365 -4.25 3.82 21.27
N ALA A 366 -5.07 4.77 20.82
CA ALA A 366 -6.36 5.04 21.42
C ALA A 366 -7.19 3.74 21.51
N PRO A 367 -8.01 3.59 22.56
CA PRO A 367 -8.87 2.42 22.69
C PRO A 367 -9.79 2.27 21.46
N PRO A 368 -10.23 1.05 21.16
CA PRO A 368 -11.16 0.80 20.04
C PRO A 368 -12.49 1.56 20.15
N ILE A 369 -12.87 1.90 21.38
CA ILE A 369 -14.10 2.63 21.70
C ILE A 369 -13.77 4.11 21.72
N ILE A 370 -14.48 4.87 20.90
CA ILE A 370 -14.45 6.33 20.92
C ILE A 370 -15.57 6.78 21.85
N ASP A 371 -15.21 7.61 22.83
CA ASP A 371 -16.13 8.18 23.81
C ASP A 371 -16.99 9.29 23.18
N GLU A 372 -17.86 9.91 24.00
CA GLU A 372 -18.72 11.02 23.57
C GLU A 372 -17.90 12.23 23.04
N ASP A 373 -16.62 12.34 23.41
CA ASP A 373 -15.70 13.41 23.00
C ASP A 373 -15.06 13.16 21.61
N GLY A 374 -15.19 11.96 21.05
CA GLY A 374 -14.78 11.68 19.68
C GLY A 374 -13.28 11.47 19.48
N ILE A 375 -12.77 11.88 18.32
CA ILE A 375 -11.32 11.87 18.02
C ILE A 375 -10.72 13.17 18.58
N GLY A 376 -9.87 13.07 19.59
CA GLY A 376 -9.30 14.22 20.29
C GLY A 376 -7.92 14.66 19.79
N ALA A 377 -7.58 15.93 20.00
CA ALA A 377 -6.22 16.45 19.78
C ALA A 377 -5.17 15.85 20.74
N HIS A 378 -5.64 15.24 21.84
CA HIS A 378 -4.81 14.58 22.85
C HIS A 378 -4.64 13.08 22.61
N ASP A 379 -5.29 12.52 21.59
CA ASP A 379 -5.14 11.12 21.24
C ASP A 379 -3.68 10.79 20.93
N PRO A 380 -3.18 9.61 21.36
CA PRO A 380 -1.87 9.13 20.96
C PRO A 380 -1.68 9.16 19.44
N PHE A 381 -0.52 9.65 18.99
CA PHE A 381 -0.19 9.60 17.57
C PHE A 381 -0.04 8.15 17.11
N ASP A 382 -0.68 7.84 15.98
CA ASP A 382 -0.74 6.49 15.43
C ASP A 382 -0.29 6.48 13.95
N PRO A 383 0.85 5.85 13.63
CA PRO A 383 1.35 5.77 12.26
C PRO A 383 0.41 5.05 11.30
N ILE A 384 -0.36 4.05 11.76
CA ILE A 384 -1.32 3.34 10.89
C ILE A 384 -2.48 4.27 10.55
N GLU A 385 -2.92 5.10 11.52
CA GLU A 385 -3.95 6.12 11.29
C GLU A 385 -3.50 7.18 10.28
N LEU A 386 -2.27 7.69 10.40
CA LEU A 386 -1.69 8.64 9.44
C LEU A 386 -1.56 8.01 8.04
N TYR A 387 -1.09 6.77 7.95
CA TYR A 387 -0.96 6.08 6.67
C TYR A 387 -2.34 5.85 6.01
N ALA A 388 -3.33 5.43 6.77
CA ALA A 388 -4.71 5.25 6.30
C ALA A 388 -5.37 6.58 5.88
N TYR A 389 -5.03 7.69 6.53
CA TYR A 389 -5.43 9.02 6.08
C TYR A 389 -4.95 9.31 4.67
N TYR A 390 -3.67 9.06 4.39
CA TYR A 390 -3.15 9.22 3.05
C TYR A 390 -3.68 8.18 2.05
N ILE A 391 -3.99 6.94 2.47
CA ILE A 391 -4.74 6.00 1.60
C ILE A 391 -6.06 6.66 1.19
N GLY A 392 -6.81 7.18 2.15
CA GLY A 392 -8.06 7.88 1.90
C GLY A 392 -7.92 9.06 0.94
N LEU A 393 -6.87 9.88 1.07
CA LEU A 393 -6.59 10.99 0.13
C LEU A 393 -6.25 10.53 -1.30
N HIS A 394 -5.64 9.35 -1.49
CA HIS A 394 -5.31 8.81 -2.82
C HIS A 394 -6.51 8.08 -3.46
N VAL A 395 -7.35 7.47 -2.63
CA VAL A 395 -8.55 6.75 -3.07
C VAL A 395 -9.69 7.73 -3.36
N ASN A 396 -9.90 8.72 -2.49
CA ASN A 396 -11.03 9.66 -2.56
C ASN A 396 -10.59 10.97 -3.22
N HIS A 397 -11.04 11.21 -4.45
CA HIS A 397 -10.84 12.49 -5.13
C HIS A 397 -11.90 12.74 -6.19
N ARG A 398 -12.03 14.00 -6.64
CA ARG A 398 -13.14 14.46 -7.48
C ARG A 398 -13.36 13.68 -8.79
N THR A 399 -12.33 13.05 -9.34
CA THR A 399 -12.45 12.26 -10.57
C THR A 399 -12.76 10.78 -10.34
N ARG A 400 -12.61 10.27 -9.10
CA ARG A 400 -12.98 8.90 -8.71
C ARG A 400 -14.24 8.84 -7.87
N GLY A 401 -14.62 9.93 -7.19
CA GLY A 401 -15.67 9.91 -6.19
C GLY A 401 -15.12 9.67 -4.78
N ILE A 402 -16.00 9.29 -3.86
CA ILE A 402 -15.71 9.08 -2.45
C ILE A 402 -16.19 7.69 -2.04
N HIS A 403 -15.25 6.85 -1.64
CA HIS A 403 -15.55 5.55 -1.06
C HIS A 403 -15.80 5.68 0.44
N THR A 404 -16.78 4.92 0.93
CA THR A 404 -17.09 4.84 2.37
C THR A 404 -17.17 3.40 2.86
N ARG A 405 -16.77 2.43 2.02
CA ARG A 405 -16.82 0.99 2.28
C ARG A 405 -15.46 0.36 2.03
N TYR A 406 -14.86 -0.16 3.10
CA TYR A 406 -13.50 -0.67 3.10
C TYR A 406 -13.43 -2.06 3.75
N LEU A 407 -12.74 -2.98 3.08
CA LEU A 407 -12.39 -4.31 3.57
C LEU A 407 -10.92 -4.29 3.94
N VAL A 408 -10.58 -4.60 5.18
CA VAL A 408 -9.17 -4.62 5.64
C VAL A 408 -8.76 -6.05 5.94
N ALA A 409 -7.91 -6.62 5.10
CA ALA A 409 -7.24 -7.89 5.38
C ALA A 409 -5.99 -7.62 6.24
N MET A 410 -5.74 -8.49 7.21
CA MET A 410 -4.66 -8.35 8.20
C MET A 410 -3.92 -9.68 8.36
N PRO A 411 -2.67 -9.68 8.89
CA PRO A 411 -1.90 -10.91 9.07
C PRO A 411 -2.68 -11.99 9.82
N SER A 412 -2.57 -13.24 9.37
CA SER A 412 -3.39 -14.35 9.83
C SER A 412 -3.18 -14.72 11.31
N GLY A 413 -1.98 -14.54 11.84
CA GLY A 413 -1.60 -14.82 13.22
C GLY A 413 -1.98 -13.73 14.22
N TRP A 414 -2.58 -12.63 13.76
CA TRP A 414 -3.02 -11.58 14.67
C TRP A 414 -4.26 -11.98 15.45
N ASN A 415 -4.20 -11.83 16.77
CA ASN A 415 -5.36 -12.01 17.63
C ASN A 415 -6.44 -10.93 17.39
N GLU A 416 -7.62 -11.16 17.94
CA GLU A 416 -8.79 -10.30 17.75
C GLU A 416 -8.54 -8.86 18.22
N ASP A 417 -7.90 -8.67 19.38
CA ASP A 417 -7.61 -7.35 19.94
C ASP A 417 -6.68 -6.52 19.06
N ARG A 418 -5.62 -7.13 18.54
CA ARG A 418 -4.68 -6.45 17.63
C ARG A 418 -5.37 -6.06 16.32
N ARG A 419 -6.21 -6.94 15.78
CA ARG A 419 -7.01 -6.67 14.57
C ARG A 419 -8.00 -5.54 14.80
N LYS A 420 -8.76 -5.56 15.89
CA LYS A 420 -9.67 -4.46 16.29
C LYS A 420 -8.93 -3.13 16.42
N SER A 421 -7.78 -3.13 17.09
CA SER A 421 -6.94 -1.94 17.28
C SER A 421 -6.47 -1.34 15.94
N ALA A 422 -5.97 -2.18 15.02
CA ALA A 422 -5.56 -1.71 13.70
C ALA A 422 -6.75 -1.26 12.84
N LEU A 423 -7.88 -1.97 12.88
CA LEU A 423 -9.09 -1.60 12.16
C LEU A 423 -9.61 -0.22 12.60
N VAL A 424 -9.54 0.09 13.89
CA VAL A 424 -9.89 1.40 14.44
C VAL A 424 -8.96 2.48 13.92
N ALA A 425 -7.64 2.23 13.91
CA ALA A 425 -6.68 3.19 13.36
C ALA A 425 -6.91 3.43 11.86
N VAL A 426 -7.17 2.37 11.08
CA VAL A 426 -7.50 2.49 9.65
C VAL A 426 -8.79 3.29 9.47
N ARG A 427 -9.83 2.99 10.23
CA ARG A 427 -11.10 3.71 10.17
C ARG A 427 -10.94 5.18 10.52
N ARG A 428 -10.20 5.50 11.58
CA ARG A 428 -9.91 6.89 11.99
C ARG A 428 -9.16 7.62 10.88
N GLY A 429 -8.12 7.02 10.30
CA GLY A 429 -7.39 7.62 9.19
C GLY A 429 -8.28 7.90 7.98
N LEU A 430 -9.04 6.89 7.53
CA LEU A 430 -9.97 7.03 6.42
C LEU A 430 -11.03 8.11 6.69
N PHE A 431 -11.61 8.14 7.89
CA PHE A 431 -12.56 9.19 8.29
C PHE A 431 -11.94 10.59 8.21
N ARG A 432 -10.72 10.77 8.73
CA ARG A 432 -10.00 12.05 8.66
C ARG A 432 -9.74 12.50 7.22
N SER A 433 -9.72 11.59 6.26
CA SER A 433 -9.54 11.92 4.83
C SER A 433 -10.80 12.43 4.14
N LEU A 434 -11.97 12.23 4.74
CA LEU A 434 -13.25 12.59 4.14
C LEU A 434 -13.50 14.10 4.21
N PRO A 435 -14.32 14.66 3.30
CA PRO A 435 -14.73 16.05 3.39
C PRO A 435 -15.45 16.40 4.70
N ALA A 436 -15.10 17.54 5.28
CA ALA A 436 -15.72 18.02 6.52
C ALA A 436 -17.24 18.24 6.36
N GLY A 437 -17.99 17.76 7.36
CA GLY A 437 -19.45 17.84 7.42
C GLY A 437 -20.19 16.77 6.58
N MET A 438 -19.47 15.82 5.98
CA MET A 438 -20.08 14.76 5.19
C MET A 438 -20.82 13.73 6.05
N MET A 439 -20.20 13.31 7.15
CA MET A 439 -20.75 12.36 8.13
C MET A 439 -20.07 12.56 9.49
N GLU A 440 -20.69 12.04 10.53
CA GLU A 440 -20.09 11.95 11.86
C GLU A 440 -19.21 10.71 11.98
N PHE A 441 -18.24 10.73 12.90
CA PHE A 441 -17.35 9.58 13.05
C PHE A 441 -18.12 8.32 13.44
N HIS A 442 -19.10 8.47 14.34
CA HIS A 442 -19.93 7.40 14.91
C HIS A 442 -20.94 6.83 13.90
N ASP A 443 -21.05 7.41 12.70
CA ASP A 443 -21.91 6.92 11.64
C ASP A 443 -21.32 5.63 11.02
N MET A 444 -21.63 4.52 11.68
CA MET A 444 -21.15 3.19 11.30
C MET A 444 -21.85 2.66 10.05
N ASP A 445 -23.01 3.21 9.69
CA ASP A 445 -23.77 2.85 8.50
C ASP A 445 -23.20 3.52 7.24
N MET A 446 -22.79 4.79 7.35
CA MET A 446 -22.18 5.53 6.25
C MET A 446 -20.73 5.15 5.99
N LEU A 447 -19.88 5.03 7.03
CA LEU A 447 -18.48 4.61 6.90
C LEU A 447 -18.28 3.18 7.45
N ASN A 448 -18.35 2.21 6.53
CA ASN A 448 -18.09 0.81 6.82
C ASN A 448 -16.60 0.51 6.62
N VAL A 449 -15.88 0.30 7.70
CA VAL A 449 -14.51 -0.24 7.65
C VAL A 449 -14.55 -1.57 8.37
N VAL A 450 -14.60 -2.64 7.59
CA VAL A 450 -14.86 -3.99 8.09
C VAL A 450 -13.62 -4.84 7.93
N ASP A 451 -13.48 -5.75 8.88
CA ASP A 451 -12.43 -6.73 8.84
C ASP A 451 -12.70 -7.78 7.75
N ALA A 452 -11.77 -7.94 6.82
CA ALA A 452 -11.87 -8.93 5.74
C ALA A 452 -11.45 -10.35 6.19
N GLY A 453 -10.96 -10.47 7.43
CA GLY A 453 -10.43 -11.72 7.98
C GLY A 453 -8.91 -11.86 7.81
N PRO A 454 -8.35 -12.96 8.33
CA PRO A 454 -6.98 -13.40 8.10
C PRO A 454 -6.58 -13.38 6.63
N ALA A 455 -5.47 -12.72 6.27
CA ALA A 455 -5.03 -12.45 4.90
C ALA A 455 -4.96 -13.71 4.01
N ALA A 456 -4.66 -14.87 4.59
CA ALA A 456 -4.63 -16.15 3.88
C ALA A 456 -6.00 -16.57 3.30
N ILE A 457 -7.12 -16.11 3.87
CA ILE A 457 -8.48 -16.43 3.37
C ILE A 457 -8.83 -15.62 2.11
N PRO A 458 -8.74 -14.27 2.09
CA PRO A 458 -8.87 -13.51 0.85
C PRO A 458 -7.86 -13.95 -0.20
N PHE A 459 -6.61 -14.24 0.19
CA PHE A 459 -5.63 -14.81 -0.73
C PHE A 459 -6.13 -16.11 -1.38
N ALA A 460 -6.65 -17.06 -0.60
CA ALA A 460 -7.21 -18.30 -1.13
C ALA A 460 -8.36 -18.04 -2.11
N ALA A 461 -9.28 -17.13 -1.78
CA ALA A 461 -10.39 -16.74 -2.66
C ALA A 461 -9.91 -16.31 -4.04
N PHE A 462 -8.84 -15.51 -4.10
CA PHE A 462 -8.22 -15.13 -5.36
C PHE A 462 -7.50 -16.28 -6.06
N ALA A 463 -6.75 -17.08 -5.30
CA ALA A 463 -5.97 -18.19 -5.82
C ALA A 463 -6.85 -19.25 -6.51
N PHE A 464 -8.04 -19.56 -5.98
CA PHE A 464 -8.97 -20.49 -6.65
C PHE A 464 -9.30 -20.04 -8.07
N ARG A 465 -9.58 -18.74 -8.26
CA ARG A 465 -9.83 -18.16 -9.58
C ARG A 465 -8.57 -18.17 -10.44
N ALA A 466 -7.45 -17.67 -9.92
CA ALA A 466 -6.19 -17.54 -10.66
C ALA A 466 -5.69 -18.90 -11.18
N PHE A 467 -5.91 -19.96 -10.43
CA PHE A 467 -5.48 -21.32 -10.78
C PHE A 467 -6.58 -22.20 -11.37
N ALA A 468 -7.74 -21.62 -11.68
CA ALA A 468 -8.91 -22.33 -12.21
C ALA A 468 -9.33 -23.55 -11.37
N VAL A 469 -9.19 -23.46 -10.04
CA VAL A 469 -9.66 -24.47 -9.09
C VAL A 469 -11.15 -24.24 -8.86
N GLN A 470 -11.95 -25.27 -9.12
CA GLN A 470 -13.40 -25.24 -8.97
C GLN A 470 -13.85 -26.54 -8.27
N PRO A 471 -14.82 -26.47 -7.35
CA PRO A 471 -15.48 -27.67 -6.84
C PRO A 471 -16.30 -28.32 -7.96
N LYS A 472 -16.17 -29.63 -8.13
CA LYS A 472 -16.93 -30.42 -9.10
C LYS A 472 -17.18 -31.80 -8.52
N PRO A 473 -18.43 -32.28 -8.52
CA PRO A 473 -19.41 -32.07 -7.43
C PRO A 473 -18.84 -32.13 -5.99
N ASP A 474 -17.66 -32.73 -5.80
CA ASP A 474 -17.02 -32.88 -4.50
C ASP A 474 -16.29 -31.60 -4.04
N PRO A 475 -16.20 -31.38 -2.71
CA PRO A 475 -15.33 -30.36 -2.13
C PRO A 475 -13.85 -30.60 -2.47
N VAL A 476 -13.13 -29.51 -2.72
CA VAL A 476 -11.69 -29.51 -2.95
C VAL A 476 -10.97 -29.16 -1.65
N PRO A 477 -10.24 -30.10 -1.03
CA PRO A 477 -9.40 -29.77 0.12
C PRO A 477 -8.26 -28.86 -0.32
N PHE A 478 -7.95 -27.87 0.51
CA PHE A 478 -6.89 -26.92 0.22
C PHE A 478 -6.10 -26.51 1.45
N VAL A 479 -4.85 -26.11 1.22
CA VAL A 479 -4.02 -25.33 2.14
C VAL A 479 -3.65 -24.03 1.42
N ALA A 480 -3.93 -22.89 2.03
CA ALA A 480 -3.39 -21.60 1.62
C ALA A 480 -2.25 -21.21 2.56
N ILE A 481 -1.06 -21.00 2.00
CA ILE A 481 0.15 -20.58 2.71
C ILE A 481 0.51 -19.18 2.24
N ASP A 482 0.27 -18.17 3.06
CA ASP A 482 0.69 -16.79 2.78
C ASP A 482 1.99 -16.47 3.52
N ALA A 483 3.13 -16.70 2.85
CA ALA A 483 4.46 -16.46 3.38
C ALA A 483 4.84 -14.98 3.26
N GLY A 484 4.33 -14.20 4.22
CA GLY A 484 4.38 -12.75 4.28
C GLY A 484 5.69 -12.16 4.79
N ALA A 485 5.65 -10.86 5.11
CA ALA A 485 6.81 -10.13 5.62
C ALA A 485 7.02 -10.33 7.13
N SER A 486 5.94 -10.41 7.92
CA SER A 486 5.99 -10.53 9.38
C SER A 486 5.73 -11.93 9.90
N GLU A 487 5.17 -12.82 9.09
CA GLU A 487 4.78 -14.17 9.49
C GLU A 487 4.40 -14.96 8.23
N THR A 488 4.20 -16.26 8.40
CA THR A 488 3.58 -17.11 7.37
C THR A 488 2.23 -17.59 7.86
N GLY A 489 1.15 -17.11 7.26
CA GLY A 489 -0.21 -17.51 7.58
C GLY A 489 -0.58 -18.83 6.88
N VAL A 490 -1.25 -19.73 7.59
CA VAL A 490 -1.67 -21.04 7.07
C VAL A 490 -3.15 -21.23 7.34
N VAL A 491 -3.90 -21.52 6.27
CA VAL A 491 -5.33 -21.81 6.35
C VAL A 491 -5.61 -23.11 5.64
N PHE A 492 -6.21 -24.05 6.37
CA PHE A 492 -6.68 -25.32 5.81
C PHE A 492 -8.20 -25.31 5.69
N GLY A 493 -8.74 -25.93 4.65
CA GLY A 493 -10.18 -26.01 4.48
C GLY A 493 -10.65 -26.82 3.28
N LEU A 494 -11.94 -26.68 3.01
CA LEU A 494 -12.64 -27.21 1.85
C LEU A 494 -13.20 -26.07 1.02
N PHE A 495 -12.89 -26.05 -0.27
CA PHE A 495 -13.58 -25.21 -1.24
C PHE A 495 -14.72 -26.01 -1.86
N ARG A 496 -15.95 -25.58 -1.63
CA ARG A 496 -17.16 -26.34 -2.01
C ARG A 496 -18.20 -25.46 -2.67
N ASN A 497 -19.17 -26.08 -3.32
CA ASN A 497 -20.40 -25.39 -3.71
C ASN A 497 -21.15 -24.92 -2.47
N ALA A 498 -21.80 -23.77 -2.57
CA ALA A 498 -22.70 -23.26 -1.54
C ALA A 498 -23.92 -24.18 -1.41
N LYS A 499 -24.40 -24.36 -0.18
CA LYS A 499 -25.63 -25.09 0.14
C LYS A 499 -26.86 -24.24 -0.23
N PRO A 500 -28.07 -24.84 -0.33
CA PRO A 500 -29.27 -24.09 -0.71
C PRO A 500 -29.59 -22.87 0.18
N ASP A 501 -29.38 -22.99 1.48
CA ASP A 501 -29.52 -21.90 2.47
C ASP A 501 -28.49 -20.79 2.24
N GLU A 502 -27.21 -21.14 2.05
CA GLU A 502 -26.14 -20.18 1.76
C GLU A 502 -26.34 -19.45 0.41
N GLN A 503 -26.97 -20.12 -0.57
CA GLN A 503 -27.37 -19.53 -1.85
C GLN A 503 -28.55 -18.57 -1.69
N MET A 504 -29.59 -18.96 -0.95
CA MET A 504 -30.80 -18.16 -0.77
C MET A 504 -30.60 -16.95 0.14
N GLU A 505 -29.91 -17.13 1.27
CA GLU A 505 -29.74 -16.10 2.30
C GLU A 505 -28.49 -15.24 2.03
N GLY A 506 -27.37 -15.88 1.67
CA GLY A 506 -26.08 -15.21 1.47
C GLY A 506 -25.78 -14.81 0.02
N GLY A 507 -26.55 -15.33 -0.95
CA GLY A 507 -26.29 -15.12 -2.38
C GLY A 507 -24.97 -15.74 -2.86
N HIS A 508 -24.41 -16.70 -2.10
CA HIS A 508 -23.13 -17.34 -2.40
C HIS A 508 -23.32 -18.51 -3.37
N GLU A 509 -22.42 -18.67 -4.33
CA GLU A 509 -22.36 -19.83 -5.22
C GLU A 509 -21.35 -20.86 -4.72
N ARG A 510 -20.29 -20.39 -4.07
CA ARG A 510 -19.17 -21.20 -3.57
C ARG A 510 -18.79 -20.74 -2.17
N MET A 511 -18.30 -21.67 -1.36
CA MET A 511 -17.91 -21.43 0.02
C MET A 511 -16.48 -21.91 0.27
N ILE A 512 -15.71 -21.07 0.97
CA ILE A 512 -14.45 -21.43 1.60
C ILE A 512 -14.78 -21.80 3.04
N GLU A 513 -14.85 -23.10 3.31
CA GLU A 513 -15.06 -23.63 4.67
C GLU A 513 -13.70 -23.98 5.27
N TYR A 514 -13.24 -23.24 6.28
CA TYR A 514 -11.86 -23.34 6.77
C TYR A 514 -11.77 -23.65 8.26
N LEU A 515 -10.73 -24.35 8.68
CA LEU A 515 -10.39 -24.52 10.09
C LEU A 515 -9.81 -23.22 10.66
N GLU A 516 -9.74 -23.08 11.98
CA GLU A 516 -9.12 -21.91 12.62
C GLU A 516 -7.75 -21.58 12.00
N PRO A 517 -7.56 -20.37 11.45
CA PRO A 517 -6.31 -19.97 10.83
C PRO A 517 -5.14 -20.04 11.81
N THR A 518 -4.01 -20.55 11.33
CA THR A 518 -2.76 -20.60 12.10
C THR A 518 -1.69 -19.76 11.41
N SER A 519 -0.56 -19.59 12.08
CA SER A 519 0.59 -18.88 11.52
C SER A 519 1.89 -19.41 12.11
N ILE A 520 2.98 -19.28 11.35
CA ILE A 520 4.36 -19.41 11.84
C ILE A 520 4.88 -17.98 12.10
N PRO A 521 4.85 -17.48 13.36
CA PRO A 521 5.03 -16.05 13.63
C PRO A 521 6.46 -15.57 13.37
N TRP A 522 7.46 -16.44 13.56
CA TRP A 522 8.87 -16.13 13.37
C TRP A 522 9.28 -16.16 11.89
N PHE A 523 8.50 -16.85 11.04
CA PHE A 523 8.83 -17.10 9.64
C PHE A 523 8.18 -16.05 8.72
N GLY A 524 8.76 -14.86 8.71
CA GLY A 524 8.39 -13.77 7.79
C GLY A 524 9.63 -13.17 7.14
N GLY A 525 9.54 -12.74 5.88
CA GLY A 525 10.73 -12.31 5.15
C GLY A 525 11.48 -11.13 5.77
N GLU A 526 10.79 -10.17 6.37
CA GLU A 526 11.45 -9.06 7.07
C GLU A 526 11.99 -9.46 8.44
N ARG A 527 11.39 -10.45 9.10
CA ARG A 527 11.93 -11.02 10.35
C ARG A 527 13.23 -11.77 10.10
N LEU A 528 13.25 -12.66 9.11
CA LEU A 528 14.46 -13.40 8.75
C LEU A 528 15.58 -12.45 8.30
N LEU A 529 15.24 -11.43 7.51
CA LEU A 529 16.21 -10.41 7.10
C LEU A 529 16.75 -9.61 8.29
N HIS A 530 15.91 -9.28 9.28
CA HIS A 530 16.33 -8.60 10.50
C HIS A 530 17.24 -9.49 11.38
N ARG A 531 16.95 -10.80 11.47
CA ARG A 531 17.82 -11.78 12.14
C ARG A 531 19.18 -11.89 11.46
N LEU A 532 19.22 -11.97 10.13
CA LEU A 532 20.48 -11.97 9.36
C LEU A 532 21.28 -10.68 9.61
N ALA A 533 20.63 -9.53 9.57
CA ALA A 533 21.27 -8.25 9.84
C ALA A 533 21.86 -8.20 11.25
N TYR A 534 21.13 -8.69 12.25
CA TYR A 534 21.62 -8.78 13.62
C TYR A 534 22.84 -9.70 13.76
N ARG A 535 22.85 -10.85 13.07
CA ARG A 535 24.00 -11.77 13.08
C ARG A 535 25.25 -11.15 12.48
N ILE A 536 25.11 -10.42 11.37
CA ILE A 536 26.24 -9.70 10.75
C ILE A 536 26.74 -8.59 11.69
N TYR A 537 25.84 -7.87 12.34
CA TYR A 537 26.19 -6.86 13.35
C TYR A 537 26.96 -7.49 14.54
N VAL A 538 26.48 -8.63 15.05
CA VAL A 538 27.11 -9.38 16.15
C VAL A 538 28.46 -9.97 15.74
N ALA A 539 28.62 -10.46 14.50
CA ALA A 539 29.89 -10.97 14.02
C ALA A 539 31.01 -9.90 14.03
N ALA A 540 30.62 -8.62 14.02
CA ALA A 540 31.52 -7.47 14.15
C ALA A 540 31.60 -6.91 15.58
N GLU A 541 31.22 -7.68 16.61
CA GLU A 541 31.08 -7.27 18.02
C GLU A 541 32.18 -6.31 18.50
N ALA A 542 33.45 -6.68 18.30
CA ALA A 542 34.57 -5.88 18.78
C ALA A 542 34.63 -4.47 18.14
N SER A 543 34.40 -4.36 16.84
CA SER A 543 34.50 -3.09 16.12
C SER A 543 33.26 -2.22 16.28
N VAL A 544 32.05 -2.82 16.24
CA VAL A 544 30.80 -2.10 16.47
C VAL A 544 30.65 -1.64 17.92
N GLY A 545 31.16 -2.43 18.87
CA GLY A 545 31.24 -2.07 20.29
C GLY A 545 32.20 -0.92 20.53
N ALA A 546 33.42 -1.00 19.99
CA ALA A 546 34.42 0.07 20.10
C ALA A 546 33.95 1.40 19.47
N ALA A 547 33.25 1.32 18.34
CA ALA A 547 32.68 2.48 17.65
C ALA A 547 31.30 2.90 18.18
N ARG A 548 30.74 2.20 19.18
CA ARG A 548 29.47 2.51 19.85
C ARG A 548 28.31 2.67 18.86
N VAL A 549 28.17 1.70 17.96
CA VAL A 549 27.11 1.64 16.94
C VAL A 549 25.82 1.12 17.57
N PRO A 550 24.71 1.88 17.65
CA PRO A 550 23.44 1.34 18.14
C PRO A 550 22.77 0.43 17.09
N PHE A 551 21.97 -0.53 17.53
CA PHE A 551 21.26 -1.44 16.65
C PHE A 551 19.89 -1.85 17.21
N ASP A 552 18.84 -1.83 16.37
CA ASP A 552 17.52 -2.34 16.75
C ASP A 552 17.53 -3.87 16.71
N ARG A 553 17.42 -4.54 17.86
CA ARG A 553 17.51 -6.00 17.95
C ARG A 553 16.20 -6.67 17.49
N PRO A 554 16.25 -7.75 16.68
CA PRO A 554 15.07 -8.57 16.40
C PRO A 554 14.59 -9.28 17.67
N SER A 555 13.27 -9.33 17.85
CA SER A 555 12.65 -9.82 19.09
C SER A 555 12.95 -11.29 19.40
N GLU A 556 13.28 -12.08 18.38
CA GLU A 556 13.55 -13.51 18.36
C GLU A 556 14.97 -13.87 18.79
N GLU A 557 15.91 -12.92 18.80
CA GLU A 557 17.32 -13.17 19.05
C GLU A 557 17.73 -12.67 20.43
N THR A 558 18.61 -13.41 21.11
CA THR A 558 19.11 -13.04 22.44
C THR A 558 20.13 -11.90 22.35
N PRO A 559 20.13 -10.93 23.29
CA PRO A 559 21.18 -9.92 23.35
C PRO A 559 22.56 -10.57 23.63
N VAL A 560 23.60 -10.04 22.98
CA VAL A 560 24.99 -10.38 23.31
C VAL A 560 25.46 -9.45 24.42
N GLY A 561 25.93 -10.01 25.54
CA GLY A 561 26.20 -9.27 26.78
C GLY A 561 27.11 -8.04 26.62
N ALA A 562 28.16 -8.12 25.80
CA ALA A 562 29.05 -6.99 25.55
C ALA A 562 28.37 -5.83 24.78
N LEU A 563 27.35 -6.13 23.98
CA LEU A 563 26.64 -5.16 23.14
C LEU A 563 25.28 -4.75 23.70
N GLU A 564 24.81 -5.33 24.81
CA GLU A 564 23.45 -5.16 25.32
C GLU A 564 23.04 -3.69 25.46
N HIS A 565 23.95 -2.83 25.91
CA HIS A 565 23.74 -1.39 26.07
C HIS A 565 23.57 -0.62 24.74
N LEU A 566 23.93 -1.21 23.60
CA LEU A 566 23.76 -0.67 22.24
C LEU A 566 22.51 -1.22 21.54
N LEU A 567 21.86 -2.25 22.08
CA LEU A 567 20.70 -2.91 21.50
C LEU A 567 19.41 -2.17 21.85
N VAL A 568 19.23 -1.00 21.25
CA VAL A 568 18.12 -0.08 21.52
C VAL A 568 17.34 0.27 20.25
N ALA A 569 16.02 0.37 20.39
CA ALA A 569 15.10 0.76 19.32
C ALA A 569 15.12 2.28 19.04
N SER A 570 16.28 2.93 19.11
CA SER A 570 16.44 4.37 18.82
C SER A 570 16.29 4.67 17.32
N PRO A 571 16.08 5.93 16.91
CA PRO A 571 16.08 6.32 15.50
C PRO A 571 17.32 5.81 14.75
N GLU A 572 18.50 5.96 15.35
CA GLU A 572 19.78 5.49 14.80
C GLU A 572 19.86 3.96 14.74
N GLY A 573 19.45 3.26 15.81
CA GLY A 573 19.48 1.80 15.85
C GLY A 573 18.57 1.17 14.79
N ARG A 574 17.39 1.76 14.58
CA ARG A 574 16.47 1.35 13.50
C ARG A 574 17.02 1.68 12.12
N ALA A 575 17.61 2.86 11.94
CA ALA A 575 18.25 3.25 10.68
C ALA A 575 19.38 2.28 10.30
N ASN A 576 20.24 1.95 11.27
CA ASN A 576 21.33 1.00 11.09
C ASN A 576 20.81 -0.39 10.69
N ALA A 577 19.77 -0.87 11.37
CA ALA A 577 19.13 -2.14 11.02
C ALA A 577 18.57 -2.11 9.59
N GLU A 578 17.83 -1.06 9.20
CA GLU A 578 17.24 -0.95 7.86
C GLU A 578 18.27 -0.83 6.74
N VAL A 579 19.34 -0.04 6.94
CA VAL A 579 20.42 0.08 5.95
C VAL A 579 21.13 -1.25 5.76
N LEU A 580 21.40 -1.98 6.86
CA LEU A 580 22.01 -3.31 6.77
C LEU A 580 21.07 -4.32 6.09
N LYS A 581 19.79 -4.34 6.46
CA LYS A 581 18.76 -5.17 5.82
C LYS A 581 18.67 -4.91 4.32
N ASP A 582 18.62 -3.63 3.90
CA ASP A 582 18.55 -3.29 2.48
C ASP A 582 19.79 -3.74 1.69
N ALA A 583 20.97 -3.66 2.29
CA ALA A 583 22.21 -4.10 1.66
C ALA A 583 22.31 -5.62 1.51
N ILE A 584 21.82 -6.39 2.50
CA ILE A 584 21.95 -7.85 2.55
C ILE A 584 20.71 -8.58 2.03
N ARG A 585 19.62 -7.87 1.71
CA ARG A 585 18.39 -8.43 1.14
C ARG A 585 18.62 -9.45 0.01
N PRO A 586 19.57 -9.23 -0.92
CA PRO A 586 19.83 -10.22 -1.98
C PRO A 586 20.31 -11.58 -1.48
N LEU A 587 20.85 -11.67 -0.25
CA LEU A 587 21.22 -12.96 0.35
C LEU A 587 19.99 -13.79 0.71
N LEU A 588 18.90 -13.15 1.14
CA LEU A 588 17.65 -13.83 1.49
C LEU A 588 16.75 -14.07 0.28
N GLU A 589 16.67 -13.11 -0.64
CA GLU A 589 15.81 -13.24 -1.83
C GLU A 589 16.42 -14.14 -2.92
N GLY A 590 17.71 -14.44 -2.80
CA GLY A 590 18.48 -15.21 -3.77
C GLY A 590 19.02 -14.35 -4.92
N GLY A 591 20.15 -14.77 -5.49
CA GLY A 591 20.74 -14.17 -6.69
C GLY A 591 22.20 -13.71 -6.55
N ASP A 592 22.81 -13.38 -7.69
CA ASP A 592 24.24 -13.03 -7.80
C ASP A 592 24.52 -11.55 -7.53
N ALA A 593 23.60 -10.84 -6.86
CA ALA A 593 23.80 -9.43 -6.58
C ALA A 593 25.08 -9.22 -5.76
N ARG A 594 25.91 -8.30 -6.23
CA ARG A 594 27.14 -7.92 -5.54
C ARG A 594 26.77 -7.11 -4.31
N LEU A 595 27.14 -7.61 -3.13
CA LEU A 595 27.05 -6.85 -1.89
C LEU A 595 28.01 -5.66 -1.94
N PRO A 596 27.66 -4.52 -1.30
CA PRO A 596 28.62 -3.45 -1.12
C PRO A 596 29.82 -3.96 -0.29
N LYS A 597 31.01 -3.36 -0.48
CA LYS A 597 32.20 -3.75 0.29
C LYS A 597 32.07 -3.37 1.76
N SER A 598 31.37 -2.29 2.04
CA SER A 598 31.16 -1.77 3.38
C SER A 598 29.87 -0.95 3.44
N ILE A 599 29.35 -0.75 4.65
CA ILE A 599 28.15 0.02 4.93
C ILE A 599 28.48 1.07 5.99
N LYS A 600 28.07 2.32 5.73
CA LYS A 600 28.07 3.36 6.76
C LYS A 600 26.91 3.19 7.73
N LEU A 601 27.22 3.14 9.02
CA LEU A 601 26.28 3.07 10.14
C LEU A 601 26.44 4.31 11.05
N ALA A 602 25.35 4.77 11.64
CA ALA A 602 25.38 5.78 12.70
C ALA A 602 26.09 5.24 13.94
N THR A 603 26.74 6.14 14.68
CA THR A 603 27.30 5.89 16.01
C THR A 603 26.64 6.82 17.03
N LEU A 604 26.75 6.49 18.33
CA LEU A 604 26.28 7.38 19.39
C LEU A 604 27.16 8.63 19.56
N ASP A 605 28.42 8.58 19.13
CA ASP A 605 29.43 9.61 19.41
C ASP A 605 29.70 10.54 18.21
N GLY A 606 28.97 10.39 17.11
CA GLY A 606 29.00 11.31 15.96
C GLY A 606 29.49 10.69 14.64
N PRO A 607 30.79 10.41 14.46
CA PRO A 607 31.30 9.99 13.16
C PRO A 607 30.68 8.65 12.75
N PHE A 608 30.30 8.53 11.48
CA PHE A 608 29.81 7.26 10.94
C PHE A 608 30.86 6.16 11.07
N PHE A 609 30.42 4.96 11.38
CA PHE A 609 31.24 3.76 11.35
C PHE A 609 31.08 3.07 10.00
N ASP A 610 32.17 2.77 9.32
CA ASP A 610 32.16 2.02 8.07
C ASP A 610 32.35 0.53 8.38
N LEU A 611 31.25 -0.22 8.40
CA LEU A 611 31.25 -1.65 8.68
C LEU A 611 31.66 -2.41 7.41
N PRO A 612 32.80 -3.14 7.40
CA PRO A 612 33.14 -4.04 6.30
C PRO A 612 32.09 -5.15 6.20
N LEU A 613 31.56 -5.38 5.00
CA LEU A 613 30.64 -6.49 4.73
C LEU A 613 31.40 -7.70 4.20
N GLU A 614 32.08 -8.39 5.11
CA GLU A 614 32.69 -9.68 4.84
C GLU A 614 31.75 -10.78 5.30
N VAL A 615 30.98 -11.32 4.35
CA VAL A 615 29.89 -12.25 4.64
C VAL A 615 30.21 -13.63 4.07
N ASP A 616 30.21 -14.65 4.92
CA ASP A 616 30.25 -16.04 4.49
C ASP A 616 28.90 -16.42 3.86
N ARG A 617 28.84 -16.37 2.52
CA ARG A 617 27.63 -16.70 1.75
C ARG A 617 27.21 -18.16 1.93
N GLN A 618 28.15 -19.07 2.16
CA GLN A 618 27.84 -20.50 2.33
C GLN A 618 27.20 -20.73 3.70
N ALA A 619 27.75 -20.13 4.76
CA ALA A 619 27.15 -20.18 6.09
C ALA A 619 25.73 -19.59 6.10
N ILE A 620 25.54 -18.41 5.49
CA ILE A 620 24.20 -17.79 5.40
C ILE A 620 23.23 -18.62 4.58
N ALA A 621 23.66 -19.19 3.45
CA ALA A 621 22.81 -20.08 2.67
C ALA A 621 22.38 -21.31 3.50
N ALA A 622 23.28 -21.89 4.29
CA ALA A 622 22.96 -22.99 5.20
C ALA A 622 21.97 -22.59 6.30
N GLU A 623 22.09 -21.38 6.85
CA GLU A 623 21.13 -20.85 7.84
C GLU A 623 19.73 -20.65 7.25
N ILE A 624 19.65 -20.03 6.08
CA ILE A 624 18.37 -19.84 5.36
C ILE A 624 17.74 -21.20 5.03
N ASP A 625 18.55 -22.15 4.57
CA ASP A 625 18.09 -23.52 4.29
C ASP A 625 17.55 -24.21 5.54
N GLY A 626 18.21 -24.00 6.70
CA GLY A 626 17.75 -24.46 8.01
C GLY A 626 16.38 -23.87 8.39
N TRP A 627 16.22 -22.55 8.27
CA TRP A 627 14.93 -21.88 8.54
C TRP A 627 13.82 -22.36 7.61
N PHE A 628 14.11 -22.58 6.32
CA PHE A 628 13.12 -23.12 5.40
C PHE A 628 12.74 -24.54 5.76
N SER A 629 13.69 -25.37 6.19
CA SER A 629 13.41 -26.74 6.62
C SER A 629 12.51 -26.78 7.86
N GLU A 630 12.80 -25.93 8.85
CA GLU A 630 11.98 -25.81 10.07
C GLU A 630 10.56 -25.33 9.75
N ALA A 631 10.42 -24.29 8.92
CA ALA A 631 9.11 -23.77 8.54
C ALA A 631 8.27 -24.78 7.74
N VAL A 632 8.90 -25.53 6.83
CA VAL A 632 8.22 -26.59 6.06
C VAL A 632 7.75 -27.72 6.97
N GLU A 633 8.54 -28.08 7.97
CA GLU A 633 8.16 -29.09 8.95
C GLU A 633 6.97 -28.63 9.81
N GLU A 634 6.95 -27.37 10.26
CA GLU A 634 5.79 -26.80 10.95
C GLU A 634 4.52 -26.81 10.09
N VAL A 635 4.63 -26.46 8.79
CA VAL A 635 3.51 -26.57 7.85
C VAL A 635 3.04 -28.01 7.71
N ARG A 636 3.97 -28.98 7.59
CA ARG A 636 3.66 -30.41 7.46
C ARG A 636 2.89 -30.92 8.69
N VAL A 637 3.39 -30.64 9.89
CA VAL A 637 2.73 -31.02 11.15
C VAL A 637 1.37 -30.35 11.29
N GLY A 638 1.25 -29.08 10.91
CA GLY A 638 -0.03 -28.35 10.89
C GLY A 638 -1.04 -28.98 9.92
N LEU A 639 -0.58 -29.36 8.73
CA LEU A 639 -1.39 -30.04 7.72
C LEU A 639 -1.89 -31.39 8.21
N GLU A 640 -1.04 -32.22 8.82
CA GLU A 640 -1.45 -33.54 9.34
C GLU A 640 -2.57 -33.41 10.38
N LYS A 641 -2.42 -32.50 11.35
CA LYS A 641 -3.47 -32.21 12.34
C LYS A 641 -4.76 -31.71 11.69
N ALA A 642 -4.64 -30.90 10.65
CA ALA A 642 -5.79 -30.36 9.94
C ALA A 642 -6.54 -31.44 9.15
N LEU A 643 -5.81 -32.38 8.54
CA LEU A 643 -6.36 -33.54 7.84
C LEU A 643 -7.09 -34.49 8.78
N GLU A 644 -6.54 -34.75 9.98
CA GLU A 644 -7.22 -35.53 11.03
C GLU A 644 -8.58 -34.92 11.39
N LYS A 645 -8.66 -33.59 11.49
CA LYS A 645 -9.90 -32.87 11.83
C LYS A 645 -10.95 -32.90 10.72
N ILE A 646 -10.53 -32.88 9.45
CA ILE A 646 -11.47 -32.86 8.31
C ILE A 646 -12.06 -34.24 8.02
N GLY A 647 -11.35 -35.32 8.38
CA GLY A 647 -11.87 -36.70 8.31
C GLY A 647 -12.15 -37.17 6.88
N ARG A 648 -11.11 -37.57 6.15
CA ARG A 648 -11.25 -38.25 4.85
C ARG A 648 -10.58 -39.62 4.87
N ASP A 649 -11.23 -40.57 4.22
CA ASP A 649 -10.80 -41.97 4.08
C ASP A 649 -10.96 -42.34 2.59
N PRO A 650 -10.02 -43.05 1.93
CA PRO A 650 -8.84 -43.72 2.49
C PRO A 650 -7.49 -42.98 2.37
N ASP A 651 -7.37 -41.90 1.60
CA ASP A 651 -6.17 -41.04 1.54
C ASP A 651 -6.53 -39.57 1.88
N PRO A 652 -6.04 -39.02 3.00
CA PRO A 652 -6.34 -37.64 3.38
C PRO A 652 -5.77 -36.61 2.39
N TYR A 653 -4.74 -36.95 1.62
CA TYR A 653 -4.10 -36.05 0.66
C TYR A 653 -4.80 -36.03 -0.71
N ASP A 654 -5.79 -36.90 -0.94
CA ASP A 654 -6.43 -37.01 -2.24
C ASP A 654 -7.15 -35.70 -2.64
N GLY A 655 -6.81 -35.22 -3.83
CA GLY A 655 -7.30 -33.96 -4.38
C GLY A 655 -6.79 -32.69 -3.69
N LEU A 656 -5.85 -32.78 -2.74
CA LEU A 656 -5.33 -31.64 -1.98
C LEU A 656 -4.64 -30.61 -2.89
N ARG A 657 -5.06 -29.35 -2.75
CA ARG A 657 -4.47 -28.19 -3.42
C ARG A 657 -3.69 -27.35 -2.43
N VAL A 658 -2.40 -27.15 -2.66
CA VAL A 658 -1.59 -26.20 -1.87
C VAL A 658 -1.43 -24.92 -2.68
N MET A 659 -1.77 -23.78 -2.11
CA MET A 659 -1.73 -22.47 -2.75
C MET A 659 -0.68 -21.60 -2.04
N LEU A 660 0.34 -21.22 -2.80
CA LEU A 660 1.47 -20.44 -2.29
C LEU A 660 1.28 -18.95 -2.57
N GLY A 661 1.20 -18.19 -1.48
CA GLY A 661 1.04 -16.75 -1.41
C GLY A 661 2.19 -16.09 -0.65
N GLY A 662 2.24 -14.77 -0.69
CA GLY A 662 3.34 -13.99 -0.13
C GLY A 662 4.66 -14.13 -0.91
N ARG A 663 5.59 -13.19 -0.71
CA ARG A 663 6.81 -13.11 -1.53
C ARG A 663 7.80 -14.21 -1.16
N MET A 664 7.81 -14.69 0.09
CA MET A 664 8.78 -15.69 0.51
C MET A 664 8.49 -17.07 -0.11
N SER A 665 7.22 -17.37 -0.41
CA SER A 665 6.85 -18.62 -1.10
C SER A 665 7.31 -18.68 -2.56
N MET A 666 7.76 -17.56 -3.12
CA MET A 666 8.39 -17.50 -4.44
C MET A 666 9.86 -17.91 -4.42
N HIS A 667 10.47 -18.09 -3.25
CA HIS A 667 11.86 -18.52 -3.13
C HIS A 667 11.99 -20.00 -3.58
N PRO A 668 12.87 -20.33 -4.55
CA PRO A 668 12.97 -21.69 -5.10
C PRO A 668 13.24 -22.77 -4.05
N ALA A 669 14.19 -22.53 -3.13
CA ALA A 669 14.52 -23.50 -2.09
C ALA A 669 13.34 -23.84 -1.15
N LEU A 670 12.48 -22.87 -0.83
CA LEU A 670 11.29 -23.12 0.00
C LEU A 670 10.27 -23.99 -0.77
N LEU A 671 10.08 -23.69 -2.06
CA LEU A 671 9.23 -24.48 -2.95
C LEU A 671 9.72 -25.93 -3.10
N ASP A 672 11.02 -26.11 -3.32
CA ASP A 672 11.62 -27.44 -3.51
C ASP A 672 11.46 -28.29 -2.24
N LYS A 673 11.67 -27.69 -1.06
CA LYS A 673 11.43 -28.37 0.23
C LYS A 673 9.97 -28.72 0.43
N LEU A 674 9.04 -27.79 0.19
CA LEU A 674 7.60 -28.10 0.27
C LEU A 674 7.21 -29.25 -0.67
N THR A 675 7.74 -29.25 -1.89
CA THR A 675 7.48 -30.29 -2.90
C THR A 675 8.06 -31.64 -2.50
N ALA A 676 9.24 -31.65 -1.86
CA ALA A 676 9.89 -32.87 -1.39
C ALA A 676 9.22 -33.45 -0.13
N THR A 677 8.67 -32.60 0.73
CA THR A 677 8.03 -33.00 1.99
C THR A 677 6.60 -33.51 1.80
N LEU A 678 5.86 -32.99 0.82
CA LEU A 678 4.46 -33.37 0.59
C LEU A 678 4.34 -34.60 -0.34
N PRO A 679 3.28 -35.43 -0.19
CA PRO A 679 3.03 -36.56 -1.08
C PRO A 679 2.90 -36.15 -2.57
N LYS A 680 3.33 -37.04 -3.48
CA LYS A 680 3.37 -36.77 -4.93
C LYS A 680 2.01 -36.47 -5.58
N ASN A 681 0.91 -36.90 -4.97
CA ASN A 681 -0.46 -36.63 -5.42
C ASN A 681 -0.98 -35.24 -5.03
N VAL A 682 -0.28 -34.52 -4.15
CA VAL A 682 -0.62 -33.14 -3.78
C VAL A 682 -0.22 -32.19 -4.90
N LYS A 683 -1.14 -31.32 -5.33
CA LYS A 683 -0.83 -30.31 -6.35
C LYS A 683 -0.55 -28.96 -5.71
N ILE A 684 0.69 -28.50 -5.87
CA ILE A 684 1.16 -27.19 -5.42
C ILE A 684 0.97 -26.15 -6.54
N HIS A 685 0.35 -25.03 -6.18
CA HIS A 685 0.04 -23.90 -7.06
C HIS A 685 0.84 -22.67 -6.62
N ARG A 686 1.51 -22.03 -7.58
CA ARG A 686 2.29 -20.81 -7.36
C ARG A 686 1.98 -19.77 -8.41
N PHE A 687 2.08 -18.50 -8.03
CA PHE A 687 2.00 -17.39 -8.97
C PHE A 687 3.25 -17.36 -9.86
N ILE A 688 3.08 -16.80 -11.06
CA ILE A 688 4.18 -16.40 -11.92
C ILE A 688 4.16 -14.89 -11.91
N GLU A 689 5.26 -14.26 -11.50
CA GLU A 689 5.34 -12.80 -11.51
C GLU A 689 5.18 -12.29 -12.95
N PRO A 690 4.29 -11.31 -13.18
CA PRO A 690 3.99 -10.82 -14.51
C PRO A 690 5.18 -10.07 -15.12
N ASP A 691 5.32 -10.19 -16.43
CA ASP A 691 6.30 -9.41 -17.19
C ASP A 691 5.91 -7.92 -17.25
N ARG A 692 6.88 -7.05 -17.54
CA ARG A 692 6.75 -5.58 -17.60
C ARG A 692 5.69 -5.08 -18.58
N LEU A 693 5.25 -5.95 -19.50
CA LEU A 693 4.23 -5.63 -20.51
C LEU A 693 2.80 -5.65 -19.97
N ASN A 694 2.54 -6.26 -18.79
CA ASN A 694 1.19 -6.35 -18.23
C ASN A 694 1.12 -5.80 -16.80
N LEU A 695 1.12 -4.48 -16.69
CA LEU A 695 1.07 -3.76 -15.41
C LEU A 695 -0.17 -4.06 -14.58
N GLY A 696 -1.29 -4.42 -15.21
CA GLY A 696 -2.53 -4.77 -14.52
C GLY A 696 -2.60 -6.22 -14.06
N ALA A 697 -1.59 -7.04 -14.38
CA ALA A 697 -1.57 -8.43 -13.95
C ALA A 697 -1.37 -8.54 -12.43
N PRO A 698 -2.16 -9.39 -11.75
CA PRO A 698 -1.98 -9.68 -10.33
C PRO A 698 -0.58 -10.24 -10.04
N THR A 699 0.10 -9.66 -9.04
CA THR A 699 1.26 -10.28 -8.39
C THR A 699 0.82 -11.13 -7.20
N VAL A 700 1.74 -11.94 -6.66
CA VAL A 700 1.49 -12.73 -5.44
C VAL A 700 1.09 -11.85 -4.25
N LYS A 701 1.51 -10.57 -4.23
CA LYS A 701 1.17 -9.60 -3.19
C LYS A 701 -0.17 -8.91 -3.41
N THR A 702 -0.56 -8.69 -4.66
CA THR A 702 -1.87 -8.09 -4.93
C THR A 702 -3.04 -9.05 -4.75
N ALA A 703 -2.76 -10.36 -4.76
CA ALA A 703 -3.76 -11.43 -4.68
C ALA A 703 -4.67 -11.32 -3.44
N CYS A 704 -4.14 -10.94 -2.27
CA CYS A 704 -4.95 -10.82 -1.05
C CYS A 704 -6.02 -9.73 -1.18
N ALA A 705 -5.63 -8.50 -1.55
CA ALA A 705 -6.56 -7.38 -1.73
C ALA A 705 -7.58 -7.65 -2.85
N LEU A 706 -7.14 -8.26 -3.96
CA LEU A 706 -8.03 -8.65 -5.05
C LEU A 706 -9.02 -9.73 -4.63
N GLY A 707 -8.58 -10.68 -3.80
CA GLY A 707 -9.42 -11.73 -3.24
C GLY A 707 -10.48 -11.23 -2.27
N ALA A 708 -10.14 -10.24 -1.45
CA ALA A 708 -11.12 -9.61 -0.56
C ALA A 708 -12.21 -8.88 -1.35
N LEU A 709 -11.86 -8.21 -2.46
CA LEU A 709 -12.87 -7.69 -3.40
C LEU A 709 -13.70 -8.81 -4.03
N ALA A 710 -13.04 -9.90 -4.47
CA ALA A 710 -13.73 -11.04 -5.09
C ALA A 710 -14.75 -11.69 -4.14
N MET A 711 -14.45 -11.82 -2.85
CA MET A 711 -15.39 -12.33 -1.85
C MET A 711 -16.67 -11.46 -1.72
N ARG A 712 -16.59 -10.15 -2.03
CA ARG A 712 -17.79 -9.29 -2.07
C ARG A 712 -18.54 -9.32 -3.39
N PHE A 713 -17.86 -9.56 -4.51
CA PHE A 713 -18.44 -9.35 -5.83
C PHE A 713 -18.65 -10.62 -6.66
N GLU A 714 -17.97 -11.71 -6.35
CA GLU A 714 -17.96 -12.97 -7.12
C GLU A 714 -18.72 -14.10 -6.40
N ARG A 715 -19.60 -13.75 -5.43
CA ARG A 715 -20.47 -14.70 -4.71
C ARG A 715 -19.70 -15.86 -4.04
N ILE A 716 -18.48 -15.59 -3.56
CA ILE A 716 -17.70 -16.55 -2.76
C ILE A 716 -17.84 -16.17 -1.29
N GLY A 717 -18.49 -17.01 -0.50
CA GLY A 717 -18.54 -16.85 0.95
C GLY A 717 -17.39 -17.56 1.64
N ALA A 718 -17.15 -17.22 2.91
CA ALA A 718 -16.19 -17.91 3.75
C ALA A 718 -16.76 -18.09 5.16
N SER A 719 -16.54 -19.26 5.74
CA SER A 719 -17.04 -19.60 7.06
C SER A 719 -16.05 -20.48 7.79
N VAL A 720 -15.82 -20.21 9.07
CA VAL A 720 -15.12 -21.16 9.93
C VAL A 720 -15.95 -22.43 9.98
N ARG A 721 -15.31 -23.58 9.73
CA ARG A 721 -15.91 -24.88 9.95
C ARG A 721 -16.19 -24.99 11.45
N ALA A 722 -17.45 -24.86 11.83
CA ALA A 722 -17.88 -25.33 13.15
C ALA A 722 -17.40 -26.79 13.25
N GLU A 723 -16.74 -27.18 14.34
CA GLU A 723 -16.34 -28.56 14.58
C GLU A 723 -17.60 -29.43 14.76
N LYS A 724 -18.34 -29.63 13.68
CA LYS A 724 -19.29 -30.71 13.50
C LYS A 724 -18.47 -31.80 12.85
N ARG A 725 -17.92 -32.66 13.71
CA ARG A 725 -17.61 -34.05 13.31
C ARG A 725 -18.79 -34.54 12.46
N ASP A 726 -18.50 -35.27 11.38
CA ASP A 726 -19.53 -35.83 10.51
C ASP A 726 -20.69 -36.40 11.33
N ALA A 727 -21.94 -36.21 10.89
CA ALA A 727 -23.10 -36.73 11.63
C ALA A 727 -22.90 -38.21 11.94
N PHE A 728 -23.16 -38.60 13.18
CA PHE A 728 -23.10 -40.00 13.60
C PHE A 728 -24.14 -40.77 12.79
N LYS A 729 -23.76 -41.87 12.12
CA LYS A 729 -24.65 -42.55 11.14
C LYS A 729 -25.26 -43.84 11.67
N TYR A 730 -25.17 -44.06 12.98
CA TYR A 730 -25.47 -45.34 13.60
C TYR A 730 -26.41 -45.17 14.79
N ARG A 731 -27.18 -46.22 15.03
CA ARG A 731 -27.91 -46.46 16.26
C ARG A 731 -27.10 -47.46 17.07
N VAL A 732 -26.73 -47.12 18.30
CA VAL A 732 -25.86 -47.94 19.16
C VAL A 732 -26.46 -48.03 20.55
N GLY A 733 -26.51 -49.24 21.09
CA GLY A 733 -27.03 -49.44 22.43
C GLY A 733 -26.95 -50.89 22.87
N ARG A 734 -28.03 -51.38 23.49
CA ARG A 734 -28.11 -52.73 24.06
C ARG A 734 -29.43 -53.40 23.76
N ASN A 735 -29.45 -54.72 23.91
CA ASN A 735 -30.71 -55.46 23.94
C ASN A 735 -31.48 -55.11 25.22
N ARG A 736 -32.71 -54.63 25.05
CA ARG A 736 -33.68 -54.43 26.14
C ARG A 736 -35.04 -54.94 25.69
N HIS A 737 -35.61 -55.89 26.43
CA HIS A 737 -36.89 -56.53 26.11
C HIS A 737 -36.98 -57.12 24.68
N GLY A 738 -35.86 -57.57 24.10
CA GLY A 738 -35.82 -58.16 22.76
C GLY A 738 -35.66 -57.15 21.62
N GLN A 739 -35.50 -55.86 21.92
CA GLN A 739 -35.30 -54.80 20.94
C GLN A 739 -33.94 -54.10 21.14
N LEU A 740 -33.44 -53.49 20.07
CA LEU A 740 -32.31 -52.55 20.14
C LEU A 740 -32.80 -51.27 20.85
N ALA A 741 -32.33 -51.05 22.07
CA ALA A 741 -32.57 -49.81 22.80
C ALA A 741 -31.39 -48.86 22.60
N ASP A 742 -31.64 -47.80 21.84
CA ASP A 742 -30.63 -46.81 21.47
C ASP A 742 -30.15 -46.01 22.69
N VAL A 743 -28.83 -45.87 22.78
CA VAL A 743 -28.14 -44.97 23.72
C VAL A 743 -27.46 -43.84 22.95
N LEU A 744 -26.97 -44.15 21.75
CA LEU A 744 -26.41 -43.20 20.78
C LEU A 744 -27.21 -43.32 19.49
N ASP A 745 -27.60 -42.19 18.91
CA ASP A 745 -28.33 -42.08 17.65
C ASP A 745 -27.74 -40.95 16.79
N PRO A 746 -28.21 -40.71 15.55
CA PRO A 746 -27.63 -39.67 14.70
C PRO A 746 -27.67 -38.23 15.25
N SER A 747 -28.50 -37.93 16.25
CA SER A 747 -28.57 -36.63 16.93
C SER A 747 -27.56 -36.49 18.07
N VAL A 748 -26.78 -37.54 18.35
CA VAL A 748 -25.89 -37.61 19.51
C VAL A 748 -24.79 -36.55 19.49
N GLU A 749 -24.60 -35.89 20.63
CA GLU A 749 -23.40 -35.07 20.86
C GLU A 749 -22.19 -35.97 21.13
N TYR A 750 -21.09 -35.65 20.44
CA TYR A 750 -19.83 -36.34 20.59
C TYR A 750 -19.16 -36.07 21.94
N ASP A 751 -18.30 -37.02 22.36
CA ASP A 751 -17.49 -37.03 23.58
C ASP A 751 -18.24 -37.02 24.93
N VAL A 752 -19.58 -36.99 24.91
CA VAL A 752 -20.42 -37.04 26.12
C VAL A 752 -20.74 -38.48 26.50
N TRP A 753 -20.35 -38.88 27.72
CA TRP A 753 -20.68 -40.19 28.29
C TRP A 753 -22.17 -40.32 28.61
N ARG A 754 -22.78 -41.41 28.16
CA ARG A 754 -24.19 -41.72 28.40
C ARG A 754 -24.32 -43.06 29.09
N GLU A 755 -25.08 -43.08 30.19
CA GLU A 755 -25.30 -44.32 30.94
C GLU A 755 -26.17 -45.29 30.12
N VAL A 756 -25.67 -46.50 29.94
CA VAL A 756 -26.37 -47.58 29.24
C VAL A 756 -27.20 -48.40 30.24
N GLY A 757 -26.60 -48.69 31.40
CA GLY A 757 -27.22 -49.46 32.48
C GLY A 757 -26.19 -50.22 33.32
N ALA A 758 -26.66 -51.11 34.20
CA ALA A 758 -25.79 -51.91 35.06
C ALA A 758 -24.97 -52.95 34.27
N CYS A 759 -23.68 -53.06 34.59
CA CYS A 759 -22.79 -54.09 34.08
C CYS A 759 -23.00 -55.40 34.84
N THR A 760 -23.59 -56.39 34.18
CA THR A 760 -23.90 -57.70 34.79
C THR A 760 -22.92 -58.81 34.37
N LYS A 761 -22.12 -58.58 33.33
CA LYS A 761 -21.17 -59.56 32.77
C LYS A 761 -19.81 -58.90 32.48
N PRO A 762 -18.68 -59.63 32.63
CA PRO A 762 -17.34 -59.12 32.28
C PRO A 762 -17.16 -58.76 30.81
N ASN A 763 -17.93 -59.41 29.93
CA ASN A 763 -17.97 -59.14 28.50
C ASN A 763 -19.30 -58.43 28.21
N VAL A 764 -19.21 -57.20 27.71
CA VAL A 764 -20.36 -56.38 27.38
C VAL A 764 -20.62 -56.46 25.88
N GLU A 765 -21.83 -56.88 25.54
CA GLU A 765 -22.34 -56.86 24.17
C GLU A 765 -22.90 -55.48 23.85
N VAL A 766 -22.44 -54.92 22.75
CA VAL A 766 -22.87 -53.62 22.22
C VAL A 766 -23.51 -53.88 20.87
N LEU A 767 -24.79 -53.57 20.77
CA LEU A 767 -25.56 -53.76 19.55
C LEU A 767 -25.56 -52.46 18.77
N TYR A 768 -25.42 -52.54 17.45
CA TYR A 768 -25.50 -51.36 16.59
C TYR A 768 -25.97 -51.68 15.18
N MET A 769 -26.50 -50.67 14.51
CA MET A 769 -26.88 -50.74 13.09
C MET A 769 -26.77 -49.36 12.43
N ARG A 770 -26.78 -49.33 11.09
CA ARG A 770 -26.91 -48.08 10.32
C ARG A 770 -28.27 -47.44 10.60
N ALA A 771 -28.27 -46.13 10.82
CA ALA A 771 -29.49 -45.35 11.06
C ALA A 771 -30.20 -45.01 9.73
N GLU A 772 -30.66 -46.03 9.02
CA GLU A 772 -31.45 -45.89 7.79
C GLU A 772 -32.96 -46.02 8.05
N ASP A 773 -33.34 -46.40 9.28
CA ASP A 773 -34.69 -46.66 9.75
C ASP A 773 -34.83 -46.19 11.20
N ASP A 774 -35.84 -45.36 11.47
CA ASP A 774 -36.12 -44.76 12.78
C ASP A 774 -37.14 -45.58 13.61
N GLY A 775 -37.58 -46.73 13.11
CA GLY A 775 -38.53 -47.62 13.79
C GLY A 775 -37.93 -48.45 14.94
N GLU A 776 -38.78 -49.13 15.69
CA GLU A 776 -38.34 -50.16 16.66
C GLU A 776 -37.77 -51.37 15.91
N VAL A 777 -36.55 -51.79 16.26
CA VAL A 777 -35.85 -52.90 15.61
C VAL A 777 -35.60 -54.01 16.62
N ALA A 778 -35.88 -55.26 16.23
CA ALA A 778 -35.61 -56.42 17.05
C ALA A 778 -34.09 -56.62 17.23
N ALA A 779 -33.66 -57.05 18.41
CA ALA A 779 -32.24 -57.21 18.72
C ALA A 779 -31.55 -58.32 17.91
N ASP A 780 -32.34 -59.22 17.31
CA ASP A 780 -31.91 -60.32 16.44
C ASP A 780 -32.17 -60.05 14.94
N ASP A 781 -32.55 -58.80 14.58
CA ASP A 781 -32.69 -58.39 13.18
C ASP A 781 -31.35 -58.57 12.43
N PRO A 782 -31.32 -59.15 11.21
CA PRO A 782 -30.10 -59.35 10.45
C PRO A 782 -29.26 -58.10 10.15
N ARG A 783 -29.85 -56.90 10.30
CA ARG A 783 -29.16 -55.60 10.14
C ARG A 783 -28.40 -55.16 11.40
N VAL A 784 -28.66 -55.80 12.54
CA VAL A 784 -28.05 -55.46 13.83
C VAL A 784 -26.76 -56.27 14.02
N GLU A 785 -25.67 -55.55 14.14
CA GLU A 785 -24.33 -56.09 14.41
C GLU A 785 -24.04 -56.08 15.92
N ILE A 786 -23.15 -56.98 16.36
CA ILE A 786 -22.77 -57.11 17.77
C ILE A 786 -21.25 -56.99 17.92
N ALA A 787 -20.81 -56.03 18.72
CA ALA A 787 -19.43 -55.88 19.18
C ALA A 787 -19.30 -56.30 20.64
N ILE A 788 -18.19 -56.96 21.00
CA ILE A 788 -17.95 -57.45 22.37
C ILE A 788 -16.77 -56.71 23.01
N CYS A 789 -17.05 -55.97 24.09
CA CYS A 789 -16.03 -55.29 24.90
C CYS A 789 -15.69 -56.11 26.15
N LYS A 790 -14.42 -56.53 26.28
CA LYS A 790 -13.95 -57.32 27.44
C LYS A 790 -13.49 -56.39 28.56
N LEU A 791 -14.44 -55.82 29.29
CA LEU A 791 -14.19 -54.85 30.37
C LEU A 791 -13.66 -55.50 31.66
N GLY A 792 -13.78 -56.83 31.78
CA GLY A 792 -13.17 -57.61 32.87
C GLY A 792 -14.06 -57.74 34.10
N ALA A 793 -13.65 -58.58 35.06
CA ALA A 793 -14.47 -58.95 36.21
C ALA A 793 -14.74 -57.77 37.18
N THR A 794 -13.82 -56.81 37.26
CA THR A 794 -13.93 -55.60 38.09
C THR A 794 -14.99 -54.62 37.60
N ALA A 795 -15.45 -54.78 36.36
CA ALA A 795 -16.53 -53.99 35.78
C ALA A 795 -17.92 -54.41 36.27
N VAL A 796 -18.09 -55.65 36.74
CA VAL A 796 -19.39 -56.18 37.18
C VAL A 796 -19.85 -55.44 38.44
N GLY A 797 -21.10 -54.95 38.43
CA GLY A 797 -21.67 -54.14 39.51
C GLY A 797 -21.53 -52.63 39.32
N GLN A 798 -20.75 -52.17 38.33
CA GLN A 798 -20.67 -50.76 37.93
C GLN A 798 -21.74 -50.39 36.89
N ARG A 799 -21.79 -49.12 36.46
CA ARG A 799 -22.58 -48.68 35.32
C ARG A 799 -21.73 -48.65 34.05
N ILE A 800 -22.31 -49.12 32.95
CA ILE A 800 -21.73 -49.05 31.61
C ILE A 800 -22.05 -47.68 31.03
N TYR A 801 -21.04 -47.04 30.46
CA TYR A 801 -21.18 -45.78 29.74
C TYR A 801 -20.69 -45.94 28.30
N MET A 802 -21.36 -45.25 27.38
CA MET A 802 -20.97 -45.15 25.98
C MET A 802 -20.86 -43.69 25.57
N ARG A 803 -19.92 -43.38 24.66
CA ARG A 803 -19.89 -42.09 23.96
C ARG A 803 -19.48 -42.28 22.51
N ALA A 804 -20.06 -41.47 21.64
CA ALA A 804 -19.57 -41.36 20.27
C ALA A 804 -18.29 -40.50 20.27
N VAL A 805 -17.23 -40.93 19.58
CA VAL A 805 -15.98 -40.15 19.43
C VAL A 805 -15.64 -39.84 17.97
N GLY A 806 -16.47 -40.33 17.03
CA GLY A 806 -16.39 -40.02 15.61
C GLY A 806 -17.56 -40.66 14.84
N PRO A 807 -17.72 -40.40 13.53
CA PRO A 807 -18.90 -40.81 12.75
C PRO A 807 -19.15 -42.32 12.67
N ILE A 808 -18.09 -43.11 12.89
CA ILE A 808 -18.11 -44.58 12.87
C ILE A 808 -17.50 -45.19 14.14
N ARG A 809 -17.26 -44.39 15.20
CA ARG A 809 -16.47 -44.83 16.36
C ARG A 809 -17.14 -44.51 17.70
N VAL A 810 -17.22 -45.52 18.56
CA VAL A 810 -17.80 -45.45 19.91
C VAL A 810 -16.77 -45.90 20.94
N GLU A 811 -16.76 -45.25 22.09
CA GLU A 811 -16.04 -45.70 23.28
C GLU A 811 -16.99 -46.25 24.33
N VAL A 812 -16.55 -47.31 25.02
CA VAL A 812 -17.31 -48.00 26.07
C VAL A 812 -16.43 -48.13 27.31
N SER A 813 -16.96 -47.76 28.47
CA SER A 813 -16.26 -47.84 29.74
C SER A 813 -17.24 -48.08 30.90
N VAL A 814 -16.72 -48.12 32.13
CA VAL A 814 -17.50 -48.28 33.35
C VAL A 814 -17.21 -47.20 34.39
N GLY A 815 -18.21 -46.85 35.17
CA GLY A 815 -18.11 -45.87 36.24
C GLY A 815 -19.18 -46.03 37.33
N PRO A 816 -19.17 -45.17 38.36
CA PRO A 816 -20.15 -45.20 39.45
C PRO A 816 -21.56 -44.82 38.94
N PRO A 817 -22.64 -45.22 39.65
CA PRO A 817 -24.00 -44.79 39.35
C PRO A 817 -24.17 -43.27 39.40
N GLY A 818 -24.79 -42.67 38.37
CA GLY A 818 -25.06 -41.23 38.31
C GLY A 818 -23.81 -40.35 38.13
N GLY A 819 -22.69 -40.92 37.69
CA GLY A 819 -21.44 -40.20 37.42
C GLY A 819 -20.93 -40.46 35.99
N GLU A 820 -19.61 -40.43 35.80
CA GLU A 820 -18.94 -40.77 34.54
C GLU A 820 -17.73 -41.69 34.80
N PRO A 821 -17.19 -42.38 33.78
CA PRO A 821 -15.96 -43.16 33.91
C PRO A 821 -14.79 -42.29 34.40
N ALA A 822 -14.03 -42.78 35.38
CA ALA A 822 -12.84 -42.09 35.89
C ALA A 822 -11.67 -42.13 34.88
N ALA A 823 -10.71 -41.20 34.99
CA ALA A 823 -9.57 -41.05 34.06
C ALA A 823 -8.64 -42.28 33.92
N GLY A 824 -8.79 -43.31 34.77
CA GLY A 824 -8.05 -44.58 34.69
C GLY A 824 -8.95 -45.82 34.51
N ALA A 825 -10.24 -45.64 34.21
CA ALA A 825 -11.15 -46.75 33.95
C ALA A 825 -10.80 -47.44 32.61
N PRO A 826 -11.06 -48.76 32.46
CA PRO A 826 -10.82 -49.44 31.20
C PRO A 826 -11.73 -48.87 30.11
N VAL A 827 -11.14 -48.41 29.01
CA VAL A 827 -11.88 -47.89 27.85
C VAL A 827 -11.66 -48.83 26.67
N TRP A 828 -12.74 -49.19 25.99
CA TRP A 828 -12.71 -49.92 24.73
C TRP A 828 -13.22 -49.02 23.62
N TRP A 829 -12.58 -49.05 22.46
CA TRP A 829 -13.14 -48.46 21.25
C TRP A 829 -13.76 -49.54 20.38
N ILE A 830 -14.85 -49.16 19.69
CA ILE A 830 -15.55 -49.97 18.69
C ILE A 830 -15.53 -49.18 17.38
N ASP A 831 -15.05 -49.81 16.32
CA ASP A 831 -15.26 -49.33 14.94
C ASP A 831 -16.49 -50.03 14.37
N LEU A 832 -17.51 -49.23 14.10
CA LEU A 832 -18.85 -49.66 13.67
C LEU A 832 -18.91 -50.01 12.18
N LYS A 833 -17.84 -49.75 11.41
CA LYS A 833 -17.75 -50.13 10.00
C LYS A 833 -17.05 -51.47 9.87
N GLU A 834 -15.97 -51.67 10.62
CA GLU A 834 -15.14 -52.88 10.57
C GLU A 834 -15.57 -53.96 11.58
N ASN A 835 -16.62 -53.70 12.37
CA ASN A 835 -17.09 -54.54 13.48
C ASN A 835 -15.96 -55.00 14.42
N LEU A 836 -15.14 -54.05 14.85
CA LEU A 836 -13.91 -54.32 15.57
C LEU A 836 -13.86 -53.60 16.91
N ALA A 837 -13.82 -54.37 18.00
CA ALA A 837 -13.65 -53.85 19.35
C ALA A 837 -12.24 -54.11 19.89
N ARG A 838 -11.57 -53.06 20.40
CA ARG A 838 -10.22 -53.17 21.00
C ARG A 838 -10.08 -52.29 22.24
N PRO A 839 -9.22 -52.68 23.21
CA PRO A 839 -8.91 -51.81 24.33
C PRO A 839 -8.17 -50.56 23.84
N LYS A 840 -8.48 -49.41 24.45
CA LYS A 840 -7.74 -48.15 24.25
C LYS A 840 -6.47 -48.23 25.11
N ALA A 841 -5.31 -48.20 24.45
CA ALA A 841 -3.99 -48.31 25.08
C ALA A 841 -3.68 -47.14 26.01
#